data_AF-A0A3Q2CA70-F1
#
_entry.id   AF-A0A3Q2CA70-F1
#
_cell.length_a   1.000
_cell.length_b   1.000
_cell.length_c   1.000
_cell.angle_alpha   90.00
_cell.angle_beta   90.00
_cell.angle_gamma   90.00
#
_symmetry.space_group_name_H-M   'P 1'
#
loop_
_entity.id
_entity.type
_entity.pdbx_description
1 polymer ?
#
loop_
_entity_poly.entity_id
_entity_poly.type
_entity_poly.pdbx_seq_one_letter_code
_entity_poly.pdbx_strand_id
1 'polypeptide(L)'
;MSLSEARAASAATAAAAARSLLEVFVDGKPVMVEQGTTVLQACEKAGMQIPRFCYHERLSVAGNCRMCLVEIENVPKPVAACAMPVMKGWNILTNSDKTRKAREGVMEFLLANHPLDCPICDQGGECDLQDQSMQFGSDRSRFTEAKRAVEDKNIGPLIKTIMTRCIQCTRCVRFASEIAGVEDLGTTGRGNDLQIGTYVEKMFMSELSGNIIDICPVGALTSKPYAFTARPWETRKTESIDVLDAVGSNIVVSTRGGEVMRILPRIHEDINEEWISDKTRFSYDGLKRQRLIQPMVKSESGNFVPASWEDVLTRVAGALQSVQGSEIAAVVGGLADAEALVSLKDLLNRLNSDNLCTEEMFPMAGSGTDLRSNYLLNTSIAGIEEADVLLLVGTNPRYEAPLFNARIRKSWLHNELHIALVGKEVELSYTYDHLGESAKVLREIASGTHPFAQLWAQAKHPVVVVGSSCLQREDGAAIMAAVSTIAQNAGVSSGQQETWKILNVLHRVASQVAALDLGYKPGVKTIKENPPKILFLLGADAGCITRQDLAKDSLIIYQGHHGDVGAPTADVILPGAAYTEKSATYVNTEGRAQQTKVAVTPPGMAREDWRIIRAISELAGVTLPYDSLDEVRDRLAEVSPNLIRYDDIEEANYFKQANELSKVSSCPPNCDSSPSPIKKNRSMLFHQFVLVYII
;
A
#
# COMPACT_ATOMS: atom_id res chain seq x y z
N MET A 1 5.41 32.34 -13.39
CA MET A 1 6.11 33.16 -12.38
C MET A 1 7.60 33.10 -12.65
N SER A 2 8.32 34.20 -12.46
CA SER A 2 9.78 34.22 -12.63
C SER A 2 10.48 33.44 -11.51
N LEU A 3 11.61 32.78 -11.81
CA LEU A 3 12.43 32.03 -10.83
C LEU A 3 12.83 32.87 -9.60
N SER A 4 12.89 34.20 -9.74
CA SER A 4 13.11 35.14 -8.63
C SER A 4 11.92 35.30 -7.69
N GLU A 5 10.68 35.25 -8.22
CA GLU A 5 9.46 35.36 -7.41
C GLU A 5 9.17 34.07 -6.64
N ALA A 6 9.47 32.90 -7.24
CA ALA A 6 9.35 31.61 -6.56
C ALA A 6 10.35 31.48 -5.39
N ARG A 7 11.60 31.95 -5.58
CA ARG A 7 12.60 32.02 -4.50
C ARG A 7 12.24 33.04 -3.41
N ALA A 8 11.65 34.17 -3.77
CA ALA A 8 11.20 35.17 -2.80
C ALA A 8 9.98 34.68 -1.98
N ALA A 9 9.04 33.96 -2.60
CA ALA A 9 7.90 33.35 -1.94
C ALA A 9 8.32 32.23 -0.98
N SER A 10 9.26 31.36 -1.39
CA SER A 10 9.88 30.31 -0.56
C SER A 10 10.68 30.88 0.61
N ALA A 11 11.45 31.96 0.39
CA ALA A 11 12.17 32.66 1.45
C ALA A 11 11.23 33.38 2.43
N ALA A 12 10.09 33.90 1.96
CA ALA A 12 9.07 34.53 2.81
C ALA A 12 8.30 33.51 3.65
N THR A 13 8.03 32.30 3.13
CA THR A 13 7.42 31.19 3.90
C THR A 13 8.41 30.62 4.92
N ALA A 14 9.68 30.42 4.55
CA ALA A 14 10.72 30.01 5.49
C ALA A 14 10.97 31.06 6.59
N ALA A 15 10.91 32.36 6.26
CA ALA A 15 11.04 33.45 7.23
C ALA A 15 9.80 33.63 8.13
N ALA A 16 8.60 33.28 7.65
CA ALA A 16 7.38 33.24 8.46
C ALA A 16 7.37 32.03 9.42
N ALA A 17 7.82 30.86 8.95
CA ALA A 17 8.01 29.66 9.79
C ALA A 17 9.13 29.85 10.83
N ALA A 18 10.19 30.60 10.52
CA ALA A 18 11.24 30.94 11.48
C ALA A 18 10.76 31.93 12.58
N ARG A 19 9.67 32.67 12.35
CA ARG A 19 9.10 33.64 13.32
C ARG A 19 8.15 33.02 14.36
N SER A 20 7.77 31.75 14.21
CA SER A 20 6.84 31.04 15.11
C SER A 20 7.50 30.00 16.03
N LEU A 21 8.85 29.91 16.02
CA LEU A 21 9.59 28.98 16.87
C LEU A 21 9.73 29.54 18.30
N LEU A 22 9.35 28.72 19.28
CA LEU A 22 9.53 28.95 20.71
C LEU A 22 10.83 28.29 21.17
N GLU A 23 11.63 29.02 21.95
CA GLU A 23 12.79 28.46 22.63
C GLU A 23 12.35 27.86 23.97
N VAL A 24 12.72 26.60 24.18
CA VAL A 24 12.50 25.85 25.42
C VAL A 24 13.81 25.14 25.82
N PHE A 25 13.91 24.70 27.06
CA PHE A 25 15.07 23.97 27.57
C PHE A 25 14.66 22.55 27.96
N VAL A 26 15.42 21.55 27.53
CA VAL A 26 15.28 20.15 27.95
C VAL A 26 16.55 19.77 28.70
N ASP A 27 16.44 19.57 30.01
CA ASP A 27 17.56 19.36 30.93
C ASP A 27 18.66 20.43 30.76
N GLY A 28 18.25 21.69 30.61
CA GLY A 28 19.13 22.84 30.39
C GLY A 28 19.64 23.02 28.96
N LYS A 29 19.36 22.10 28.02
CA LYS A 29 19.73 22.25 26.61
C LYS A 29 18.66 23.04 25.84
N PRO A 30 19.00 24.13 25.15
CA PRO A 30 18.03 24.90 24.37
C PRO A 30 17.56 24.10 23.14
N VAL A 31 16.26 24.14 22.87
CA VAL A 31 15.60 23.50 21.73
C VAL A 31 14.59 24.47 21.14
N MET A 32 14.63 24.64 19.82
CA MET A 32 13.67 25.45 19.08
C MET A 32 12.53 24.58 18.58
N VAL A 33 11.30 24.90 18.96
CA VAL A 33 10.11 24.10 18.65
C VAL A 33 8.98 24.97 18.14
N GLU A 34 8.10 24.41 17.32
CA GLU A 34 6.96 25.16 16.78
C GLU A 34 5.93 25.45 17.88
N GLN A 35 5.24 26.58 17.76
CA GLN A 35 4.12 26.90 18.65
C GLN A 35 3.05 25.79 18.57
N GLY A 36 2.58 25.33 19.74
CA GLY A 36 1.62 24.23 19.85
C GLY A 36 2.26 22.84 20.03
N THR A 37 3.58 22.71 19.84
CA THR A 37 4.32 21.48 20.13
C THR A 37 4.15 21.08 21.60
N THR A 38 3.91 19.79 21.86
CA THR A 38 3.81 19.26 23.22
C THR A 38 5.17 19.15 23.90
N VAL A 39 5.20 19.11 25.23
CA VAL A 39 6.44 18.87 26.01
C VAL A 39 7.11 17.55 25.60
N LEU A 40 6.32 16.52 25.27
CA LEU A 40 6.83 15.22 24.81
C LEU A 40 7.57 15.35 23.47
N GLN A 41 6.96 15.98 22.47
CA GLN A 41 7.58 16.19 21.16
C GLN A 41 8.81 17.12 21.24
N ALA A 42 8.79 18.11 22.15
CA ALA A 42 9.96 18.96 22.40
C ALA A 42 11.14 18.15 22.97
N CYS A 43 10.88 17.19 23.86
CA CYS A 43 11.90 16.27 24.36
C CYS A 43 12.38 15.30 23.27
N GLU A 44 11.51 14.80 22.40
CA GLU A 44 11.89 13.96 21.26
C GLU A 44 12.78 14.72 20.27
N LYS A 45 12.48 16.00 19.96
CA LYS A 45 13.37 16.89 19.18
C LYS A 45 14.73 17.11 19.87
N ALA A 46 14.81 16.97 21.20
CA ALA A 46 16.05 17.02 21.97
C ALA A 46 16.80 15.67 22.03
N GLY A 47 16.26 14.62 21.42
CA GLY A 47 16.81 13.25 21.48
C GLY A 47 16.48 12.50 22.78
N MET A 48 15.51 12.98 23.58
CA MET A 48 15.11 12.35 24.84
C MET A 48 13.68 11.79 24.74
N GLN A 49 13.56 10.47 24.78
CA GLN A 49 12.26 9.80 24.72
C GLN A 49 11.62 9.70 26.12
N ILE A 50 10.44 10.26 26.28
CA ILE A 50 9.66 10.17 27.53
C ILE A 50 8.84 8.87 27.52
N PRO A 51 8.79 8.10 28.62
CA PRO A 51 7.99 6.87 28.69
C PRO A 51 6.49 7.16 28.52
N ARG A 52 5.82 6.34 27.72
CA ARG A 52 4.44 6.54 27.27
C ARG A 52 3.69 5.22 27.15
N PHE A 53 2.41 5.22 27.54
CA PHE A 53 1.48 4.10 27.33
C PHE A 53 0.23 4.46 26.55
N CYS A 54 -0.37 5.62 26.79
CA CYS A 54 -1.58 6.03 26.08
C CYS A 54 -1.27 6.90 24.87
N TYR A 55 -0.23 7.71 24.92
CA TYR A 55 0.14 8.57 23.80
C TYR A 55 0.58 7.72 22.61
N HIS A 56 0.08 8.06 21.44
CA HIS A 56 0.45 7.49 20.16
C HIS A 56 0.54 8.67 19.19
N GLU A 57 1.57 8.74 18.36
CA GLU A 57 1.85 9.92 17.52
C GLU A 57 0.73 10.19 16.50
N ARG A 58 0.09 9.12 16.04
CA ARG A 58 -1.01 9.16 15.05
C ARG A 58 -2.42 9.06 15.63
N LEU A 59 -2.58 9.14 16.95
CA LEU A 59 -3.90 9.18 17.60
C LEU A 59 -4.08 10.46 18.40
N SER A 60 -5.33 10.82 18.65
CA SER A 60 -5.67 11.93 19.54
C SER A 60 -5.04 11.81 20.93
N VAL A 61 -4.70 12.93 21.56
CA VAL A 61 -4.09 12.90 22.90
C VAL A 61 -5.15 12.57 23.97
N ALA A 62 -4.90 11.53 24.78
CA ALA A 62 -5.82 11.09 25.83
C ALA A 62 -5.44 11.55 27.26
N GLY A 63 -4.22 11.24 27.71
CA GLY A 63 -3.75 11.61 29.05
C GLY A 63 -4.32 10.77 30.22
N ASN A 64 -4.78 9.53 29.97
CA ASN A 64 -5.32 8.65 31.02
C ASN A 64 -4.26 7.89 31.84
N CYS A 65 -3.10 7.55 31.27
CA CYS A 65 -2.10 6.69 31.93
C CYS A 65 -1.10 7.43 32.83
N ARG A 66 -0.85 8.72 32.58
CA ARG A 66 0.09 9.58 33.33
C ARG A 66 1.56 9.10 33.42
N MET A 67 2.00 8.13 32.61
CA MET A 67 3.42 7.70 32.62
C MET A 67 4.40 8.79 32.17
N CYS A 68 3.92 9.72 31.35
CA CYS A 68 4.69 10.84 30.80
C CYS A 68 4.78 12.05 31.74
N LEU A 69 4.56 11.88 33.05
CA LEU A 69 4.71 12.97 34.01
C LEU A 69 6.16 13.46 34.06
N VAL A 70 6.34 14.78 33.91
CA VAL A 70 7.65 15.43 33.95
C VAL A 70 7.58 16.73 34.75
N GLU A 71 8.65 17.04 35.48
CA GLU A 71 8.83 18.31 36.16
C GLU A 71 9.20 19.42 35.18
N ILE A 72 8.56 20.58 35.34
CA ILE A 72 8.95 21.82 34.68
C ILE A 72 9.40 22.77 35.79
N GLU A 73 10.52 23.45 35.56
CA GLU A 73 11.06 24.42 36.51
C GLU A 73 10.01 25.49 36.85
N ASN A 74 9.93 25.85 38.14
CA ASN A 74 8.93 26.79 38.68
C ASN A 74 7.46 26.37 38.54
N VAL A 75 7.19 25.12 38.14
CA VAL A 75 5.83 24.53 38.16
C VAL A 75 5.71 23.57 39.36
N PRO A 76 4.71 23.76 40.25
CA PRO A 76 4.67 23.04 41.53
C PRO A 76 4.33 21.55 41.41
N LYS A 77 3.75 21.11 40.28
CA LYS A 77 3.32 19.73 40.05
C LYS A 77 3.88 19.21 38.72
N PRO A 78 4.27 17.92 38.63
CA PRO A 78 4.60 17.30 37.36
C PRO A 78 3.43 17.41 36.38
N VAL A 79 3.72 17.73 35.12
CA VAL A 79 2.73 17.87 34.05
C VAL A 79 2.77 16.66 33.14
N ALA A 80 1.64 16.34 32.49
CA ALA A 80 1.59 15.28 31.50
C ALA A 80 2.24 15.76 30.19
N ALA A 81 3.44 15.26 29.88
CA ALA A 81 4.22 15.75 28.75
C ALA A 81 3.51 15.60 27.39
N CYS A 82 2.69 14.56 27.24
CA CYS A 82 2.00 14.25 25.98
C CYS A 82 0.85 15.22 25.63
N ALA A 83 0.38 16.02 26.58
CA ALA A 83 -0.78 16.90 26.39
C ALA A 83 -0.45 18.37 26.65
N MET A 84 0.57 18.65 27.46
CA MET A 84 0.93 20.02 27.81
C MET A 84 1.68 20.66 26.63
N PRO A 85 1.16 21.73 25.99
CA PRO A 85 1.93 22.50 25.02
C PRO A 85 3.05 23.25 25.72
N VAL A 86 4.18 23.40 25.05
CA VAL A 86 5.33 24.13 25.59
C VAL A 86 5.10 25.65 25.60
N MET A 87 5.64 26.32 26.62
CA MET A 87 5.69 27.78 26.68
C MET A 87 7.14 28.25 26.62
N LYS A 88 7.36 29.45 26.04
CA LYS A 88 8.69 30.03 25.87
C LYS A 88 9.43 30.12 27.21
N GLY A 89 10.68 29.68 27.23
CA GLY A 89 11.56 29.74 28.39
C GLY A 89 11.31 28.66 29.45
N TRP A 90 10.41 27.70 29.18
CA TRP A 90 10.26 26.53 30.06
C TRP A 90 11.51 25.66 30.06
N ASN A 91 11.88 25.19 31.25
CA ASN A 91 12.94 24.21 31.43
C ASN A 91 12.34 22.88 31.92
N ILE A 92 12.36 21.88 31.05
CA ILE A 92 11.77 20.55 31.24
C ILE A 92 12.84 19.65 31.84
N LEU A 93 12.61 19.16 33.06
CA LEU A 93 13.56 18.34 33.81
C LEU A 93 13.15 16.86 33.71
N THR A 94 13.68 16.16 32.71
CA THR A 94 13.26 14.79 32.36
C THR A 94 13.79 13.72 33.31
N ASN A 95 14.80 14.05 34.12
CA ASN A 95 15.46 13.14 35.05
C ASN A 95 15.58 13.67 36.49
N SER A 96 14.73 14.63 36.88
CA SER A 96 14.68 15.09 38.28
C SER A 96 14.12 14.01 39.21
N ASP A 97 14.39 14.13 40.51
CA ASP A 97 13.87 13.21 41.53
C ASP A 97 12.33 13.17 41.54
N LYS A 98 11.66 14.30 41.26
CA LYS A 98 10.20 14.33 41.19
C LYS A 98 9.69 13.59 39.96
N THR A 99 10.33 13.79 38.80
CA THR A 99 9.98 13.07 37.56
C THR A 99 10.15 11.57 37.72
N ARG A 100 11.27 11.12 38.32
CA ARG A 100 11.53 9.70 38.59
C ARG A 100 10.50 9.09 39.54
N LYS A 101 10.23 9.74 40.68
CA LYS A 101 9.20 9.29 41.63
C LYS A 101 7.80 9.23 41.03
N ALA A 102 7.46 10.16 40.15
CA ALA A 102 6.18 10.15 39.45
C ALA A 102 6.06 8.91 38.53
N ARG A 103 7.11 8.60 37.76
CA ARG A 103 7.16 7.41 36.90
C ARG A 103 7.10 6.11 37.70
N GLU A 104 7.89 6.00 38.77
CA GLU A 104 7.87 4.84 39.67
C GLU A 104 6.47 4.62 40.26
N GLY A 105 5.80 5.68 40.74
CA GLY A 105 4.45 5.60 41.29
C GLY A 105 3.41 5.18 40.27
N VAL A 106 3.45 5.73 39.05
CA VAL A 106 2.54 5.32 37.96
C VAL A 106 2.75 3.87 37.58
N MET A 107 4.02 3.44 37.43
CA MET A 107 4.35 2.05 37.10
C MET A 107 3.84 1.08 38.19
N GLU A 108 3.99 1.46 39.47
CA GLU A 108 3.48 0.65 40.57
C GLU A 108 1.94 0.49 40.50
N PHE A 109 1.20 1.56 40.20
CA PHE A 109 -0.27 1.45 40.02
C PHE A 109 -0.66 0.59 38.82
N LEU A 110 0.07 0.67 37.71
CA LEU A 110 -0.17 -0.16 36.53
C LEU A 110 0.05 -1.64 36.86
N LEU A 111 1.13 -1.97 37.59
CA LEU A 111 1.48 -3.33 37.96
C LEU A 111 0.69 -3.88 39.14
N ALA A 112 0.08 -3.02 39.97
CA ALA A 112 -0.70 -3.43 41.14
C ALA A 112 -1.81 -4.43 40.76
N ASN A 113 -2.58 -4.14 39.72
CA ASN A 113 -3.67 -5.01 39.24
C ASN A 113 -3.32 -5.79 37.94
N HIS A 114 -2.10 -5.66 37.41
CA HIS A 114 -1.67 -6.44 36.24
C HIS A 114 -1.36 -7.90 36.62
N PRO A 115 -1.75 -8.90 35.80
CA PRO A 115 -1.53 -10.31 36.08
C PRO A 115 -0.06 -10.71 35.89
N LEU A 116 0.37 -11.78 36.56
CA LEU A 116 1.73 -12.35 36.43
C LEU A 116 1.86 -13.28 35.21
N ASP A 117 1.37 -12.80 34.07
CA ASP A 117 1.19 -13.59 32.86
C ASP A 117 2.40 -13.55 31.91
N CYS A 118 3.45 -12.80 32.23
CA CYS A 118 4.59 -12.57 31.32
C CYS A 118 5.11 -13.85 30.63
N PRO A 119 5.23 -15.02 31.29
CA PRO A 119 5.71 -16.24 30.64
C PRO A 119 4.76 -16.80 29.56
N ILE A 120 3.45 -16.60 29.71
CA ILE A 120 2.40 -17.07 28.80
C ILE A 120 1.83 -15.95 27.93
N CYS A 121 2.37 -14.74 28.04
CA CYS A 121 1.93 -13.57 27.29
C CYS A 121 2.68 -13.51 25.97
N ASP A 122 2.00 -13.50 24.81
CA ASP A 122 2.64 -13.47 23.48
C ASP A 122 3.56 -12.25 23.30
N GLN A 123 3.15 -11.09 23.85
CA GLN A 123 3.92 -9.83 23.84
C GLN A 123 5.15 -9.86 24.77
N GLY A 124 5.33 -10.89 25.60
CA GLY A 124 6.48 -11.00 26.49
C GLY A 124 7.79 -10.94 25.70
N GLY A 125 8.67 -9.98 26.04
CA GLY A 125 9.90 -9.67 25.30
C GLY A 125 9.82 -8.52 24.31
N GLU A 126 8.62 -8.00 24.02
CA GLU A 126 8.39 -6.78 23.22
C GLU A 126 7.25 -5.94 23.80
N CYS A 127 7.09 -5.99 25.12
CA CYS A 127 6.00 -5.34 25.85
C CYS A 127 6.49 -4.01 26.40
N ASP A 128 5.87 -2.90 25.99
CA ASP A 128 6.17 -1.56 26.52
C ASP A 128 6.12 -1.55 28.06
N LEU A 129 5.15 -2.25 28.65
CA LEU A 129 5.00 -2.30 30.12
C LEU A 129 6.16 -3.02 30.79
N GLN A 130 6.67 -4.09 30.17
CA GLN A 130 7.83 -4.81 30.68
C GLN A 130 9.08 -3.93 30.58
N ASP A 131 9.35 -3.37 29.41
CA ASP A 131 10.56 -2.60 29.15
C ASP A 131 10.60 -1.31 29.99
N GLN A 132 9.49 -0.58 30.04
CA GLN A 132 9.40 0.64 30.84
C GLN A 132 9.38 0.36 32.35
N SER A 133 8.88 -0.81 32.80
CA SER A 133 9.02 -1.22 34.20
C SER A 133 10.48 -1.46 34.57
N MET A 134 11.24 -2.11 33.68
CA MET A 134 12.66 -2.39 33.92
C MET A 134 13.51 -1.12 33.89
N GLN A 135 13.14 -0.13 33.08
CA GLN A 135 13.89 1.12 32.92
C GLN A 135 13.51 2.21 33.93
N PHE A 136 12.21 2.39 34.20
CA PHE A 136 11.69 3.53 34.96
C PHE A 136 10.86 3.13 36.20
N GLY A 137 10.55 1.85 36.36
CA GLY A 137 9.79 1.33 37.50
C GLY A 137 10.66 1.04 38.72
N SER A 138 9.99 0.77 39.85
CA SER A 138 10.61 0.22 41.05
C SER A 138 11.00 -1.26 40.85
N ASP A 139 12.00 -1.73 41.58
CA ASP A 139 12.50 -3.11 41.55
C ASP A 139 11.58 -4.12 42.29
N ARG A 140 10.64 -3.62 43.11
CA ARG A 140 9.79 -4.42 43.98
C ARG A 140 8.35 -3.91 44.04
N SER A 141 7.42 -4.84 44.24
CA SER A 141 6.01 -4.55 44.52
C SER A 141 5.78 -4.36 46.02
N ARG A 142 4.86 -3.47 46.38
CA ARG A 142 4.28 -3.38 47.73
C ARG A 142 2.85 -3.91 47.79
N PHE A 143 2.24 -4.21 46.64
CA PHE A 143 0.86 -4.68 46.55
C PHE A 143 0.79 -6.20 46.77
N THR A 144 0.20 -6.60 47.88
CA THR A 144 0.02 -8.01 48.31
C THR A 144 -1.43 -8.46 48.34
N GLU A 145 -2.36 -7.59 47.95
CA GLU A 145 -3.80 -7.87 47.96
C GLU A 145 -4.24 -8.63 46.71
N ALA A 146 -5.51 -9.06 46.70
CA ALA A 146 -6.11 -9.71 45.54
C ALA A 146 -6.17 -8.75 44.34
N LYS A 147 -5.60 -9.18 43.21
CA LYS A 147 -5.69 -8.48 41.93
C LYS A 147 -7.07 -8.70 41.32
N ARG A 148 -7.60 -7.70 40.60
CA ARG A 148 -8.79 -7.92 39.77
C ARG A 148 -8.48 -8.88 38.61
N ALA A 149 -9.51 -9.58 38.16
CA ALA A 149 -9.48 -10.34 36.92
C ALA A 149 -10.68 -9.90 36.06
N VAL A 150 -10.47 -9.83 34.75
CA VAL A 150 -11.48 -9.41 33.78
C VAL A 150 -11.70 -10.55 32.80
N GLU A 151 -12.98 -10.82 32.51
CA GLU A 151 -13.38 -11.81 31.51
C GLU A 151 -12.90 -11.39 30.11
N ASP A 152 -12.40 -12.37 29.35
CA ASP A 152 -11.93 -12.17 27.99
C ASP A 152 -13.10 -11.98 27.02
N LYS A 153 -12.96 -11.05 26.08
CA LYS A 153 -14.04 -10.64 25.17
C LYS A 153 -13.79 -11.14 23.76
N ASN A 154 -14.69 -11.94 23.17
CA ASN A 154 -14.48 -12.42 21.81
C ASN A 154 -14.83 -11.35 20.76
N ILE A 155 -13.81 -10.69 20.21
CA ILE A 155 -13.97 -9.66 19.17
C ILE A 155 -13.64 -10.14 17.76
N GLY A 156 -13.45 -11.45 17.55
CA GLY A 156 -13.23 -12.01 16.21
C GLY A 156 -12.13 -13.08 16.11
N PRO A 157 -11.89 -13.62 14.91
CA PRO A 157 -10.91 -14.69 14.70
C PRO A 157 -9.47 -14.20 14.59
N LEU A 158 -9.25 -12.90 14.34
CA LEU A 158 -7.91 -12.35 14.10
C LEU A 158 -7.22 -11.88 15.39
N ILE A 159 -7.96 -11.22 16.28
CA ILE A 159 -7.42 -10.65 17.52
C ILE A 159 -7.81 -11.54 18.70
N LYS A 160 -6.81 -12.00 19.44
CA LYS A 160 -6.96 -12.66 20.72
C LYS A 160 -6.91 -11.64 21.84
N THR A 161 -7.88 -11.71 22.73
CA THR A 161 -8.14 -10.77 23.81
C THR A 161 -7.88 -11.44 25.14
N ILE A 162 -7.01 -10.86 25.95
CA ILE A 162 -6.80 -11.25 27.35
C ILE A 162 -6.92 -9.99 28.20
N MET A 163 -8.14 -9.66 28.61
CA MET A 163 -8.48 -8.33 29.12
C MET A 163 -7.96 -8.05 30.52
N THR A 164 -7.64 -9.10 31.28
CA THR A 164 -6.95 -8.95 32.58
C THR A 164 -5.60 -8.26 32.44
N ARG A 165 -4.91 -8.39 31.28
CA ARG A 165 -3.63 -7.70 30.99
C ARG A 165 -3.80 -6.23 30.59
N CYS A 166 -5.01 -5.81 30.22
CA CYS A 166 -5.25 -4.47 29.73
C CYS A 166 -5.04 -3.43 30.84
N ILE A 167 -4.31 -2.36 30.52
CA ILE A 167 -4.05 -1.22 31.42
C ILE A 167 -4.98 -0.03 31.16
N GLN A 168 -6.03 -0.24 30.36
CA GLN A 168 -7.06 0.76 30.03
C GLN A 168 -6.50 2.09 29.50
N CYS A 169 -5.44 2.02 28.69
CA CYS A 169 -4.81 3.19 28.04
C CYS A 169 -5.64 3.79 26.89
N THR A 170 -6.76 3.15 26.52
CA THR A 170 -7.70 3.55 25.45
C THR A 170 -7.08 3.83 24.07
N ARG A 171 -5.88 3.29 23.76
CA ARG A 171 -5.28 3.38 22.41
C ARG A 171 -6.15 2.67 21.37
N CYS A 172 -6.56 1.43 21.65
CA CYS A 172 -7.39 0.63 20.74
C CYS A 172 -8.77 1.24 20.48
N VAL A 173 -9.40 1.85 21.50
CA VAL A 173 -10.69 2.56 21.37
C VAL A 173 -10.55 3.77 20.44
N ARG A 174 -9.51 4.59 20.64
CA ARG A 174 -9.22 5.74 19.75
C ARG A 174 -8.88 5.28 18.34
N PHE A 175 -8.04 4.26 18.17
CA PHE A 175 -7.75 3.70 16.86
C PHE A 175 -9.01 3.24 16.13
N ALA A 176 -9.88 2.51 16.83
CA ALA A 176 -11.13 2.00 16.27
C ALA A 176 -12.05 3.14 15.80
N SER A 177 -12.19 4.20 16.60
CA SER A 177 -13.02 5.36 16.27
C SER A 177 -12.38 6.28 15.22
N GLU A 178 -11.09 6.62 15.36
CA GLU A 178 -10.41 7.65 14.56
C GLU A 178 -9.87 7.12 13.24
N ILE A 179 -9.21 5.96 13.24
CA ILE A 179 -8.49 5.44 12.06
C ILE A 179 -9.28 4.33 11.35
N ALA A 180 -9.73 3.31 12.08
CA ALA A 180 -10.54 2.24 11.48
C ALA A 180 -11.96 2.71 11.13
N GLY A 181 -12.46 3.74 11.83
CA GLY A 181 -13.80 4.28 11.68
C GLY A 181 -14.92 3.29 11.98
N VAL A 182 -14.68 2.41 12.95
CA VAL A 182 -15.65 1.45 13.48
C VAL A 182 -15.75 1.65 14.99
N GLU A 183 -16.86 2.21 15.46
CA GLU A 183 -17.09 2.60 16.86
C GLU A 183 -17.54 1.42 17.75
N ASP A 184 -17.00 0.22 17.51
CA ASP A 184 -17.41 -0.99 18.24
C ASP A 184 -16.69 -1.16 19.58
N LEU A 185 -15.45 -0.64 19.68
CA LEU A 185 -14.67 -0.69 20.91
C LEU A 185 -14.94 0.55 21.77
N GLY A 186 -15.23 0.33 23.05
CA GLY A 186 -15.45 1.41 24.01
C GLY A 186 -15.02 1.05 25.42
N THR A 187 -15.30 1.94 26.36
CA THR A 187 -15.13 1.73 27.81
C THR A 187 -16.49 1.53 28.46
N THR A 188 -16.68 0.42 29.14
CA THR A 188 -17.89 0.13 29.92
C THR A 188 -17.55 0.09 31.41
N GLY A 189 -18.48 0.53 32.26
CA GLY A 189 -18.23 0.65 33.71
C GLY A 189 -17.42 1.88 34.11
N ARG A 190 -16.92 1.90 35.35
CA ARG A 190 -16.16 3.01 35.94
C ARG A 190 -15.22 2.53 37.05
N GLY A 191 -14.21 3.34 37.38
CA GLY A 191 -13.25 3.01 38.44
C GLY A 191 -12.39 1.79 38.07
N ASN A 192 -12.11 0.94 39.06
CA ASN A 192 -11.30 -0.26 38.83
C ASN A 192 -12.06 -1.38 38.07
N ASP A 193 -13.38 -1.28 37.95
CA ASP A 193 -14.20 -2.23 37.18
C ASP A 193 -14.43 -1.77 35.73
N LEU A 194 -13.74 -0.72 35.28
CA LEU A 194 -13.78 -0.28 33.89
C LEU A 194 -13.17 -1.33 32.96
N GLN A 195 -13.91 -1.71 31.92
CA GLN A 195 -13.52 -2.70 30.93
C GLN A 195 -13.45 -2.07 29.54
N ILE A 196 -12.43 -2.46 28.77
CA ILE A 196 -12.34 -2.15 27.34
C ILE A 196 -12.86 -3.35 26.56
N GLY A 197 -13.73 -3.11 25.59
CA GLY A 197 -14.26 -4.14 24.71
C GLY A 197 -15.52 -3.66 24.00
N THR A 198 -16.24 -4.60 23.40
CA THR A 198 -17.58 -4.40 22.87
C THR A 198 -18.59 -4.62 24.01
N TYR A 199 -19.62 -3.77 24.13
CA TYR A 199 -20.64 -3.93 25.19
C TYR A 199 -21.45 -5.23 25.01
N VAL A 200 -21.76 -5.57 23.76
CA VAL A 200 -22.35 -6.85 23.36
C VAL A 200 -21.28 -7.72 22.71
N GLU A 201 -21.51 -9.04 22.61
CA GLU A 201 -20.67 -9.91 21.78
C GLU A 201 -20.80 -9.52 20.31
N LYS A 202 -19.89 -8.65 19.86
CA LYS A 202 -19.81 -8.16 18.48
C LYS A 202 -18.39 -8.36 17.99
N MET A 203 -18.28 -8.87 16.76
CA MET A 203 -17.00 -8.99 16.10
C MET A 203 -16.54 -7.60 15.66
N PHE A 204 -15.29 -7.25 15.96
CA PHE A 204 -14.67 -6.01 15.50
C PHE A 204 -14.29 -6.18 14.01
N MET A 205 -15.26 -5.90 13.14
CA MET A 205 -15.16 -6.09 11.70
C MET A 205 -14.68 -4.80 11.03
N SER A 206 -13.37 -4.69 10.85
CA SER A 206 -12.73 -3.66 10.03
C SER A 206 -11.63 -4.30 9.21
N GLU A 207 -11.34 -3.73 8.05
CA GLU A 207 -10.23 -4.08 7.18
C GLU A 207 -8.84 -3.72 7.75
N LEU A 208 -8.81 -2.89 8.80
CA LEU A 208 -7.62 -2.46 9.53
C LEU A 208 -7.62 -2.91 11.00
N SER A 209 -8.47 -3.87 11.35
CA SER A 209 -8.74 -4.24 12.74
C SER A 209 -7.50 -4.74 13.48
N GLY A 210 -6.65 -5.52 12.81
CA GLY A 210 -5.45 -6.16 13.36
C GLY A 210 -4.35 -5.19 13.77
N ASN A 211 -4.38 -3.93 13.31
CA ASN A 211 -3.43 -2.91 13.76
C ASN A 211 -3.58 -2.56 15.26
N ILE A 212 -4.72 -2.89 15.88
CA ILE A 212 -4.88 -2.73 17.33
C ILE A 212 -3.94 -3.64 18.15
N ILE A 213 -3.36 -4.67 17.52
CA ILE A 213 -2.36 -5.54 18.14
C ILE A 213 -1.06 -4.77 18.31
N ASP A 214 -0.60 -4.08 17.27
CA ASP A 214 0.65 -3.30 17.31
C ASP A 214 0.52 -2.09 18.24
N ILE A 215 -0.66 -1.45 18.23
CA ILE A 215 -0.89 -0.27 19.05
C ILE A 215 -1.02 -0.58 20.55
N CYS A 216 -1.29 -1.86 20.89
CA CYS A 216 -1.48 -2.28 22.27
C CYS A 216 -0.11 -2.31 22.99
N PRO A 217 0.10 -1.48 24.03
CA PRO A 217 1.38 -1.46 24.75
C PRO A 217 1.60 -2.71 25.63
N VAL A 218 0.63 -3.61 25.67
CA VAL A 218 0.59 -4.80 26.53
C VAL A 218 0.02 -5.97 25.73
N GLY A 219 0.28 -7.20 26.15
CA GLY A 219 -0.28 -8.39 25.48
C GLY A 219 -1.74 -8.68 25.81
N ALA A 220 -2.58 -7.64 25.90
CA ALA A 220 -4.02 -7.76 26.05
C ALA A 220 -4.73 -7.97 24.70
N LEU A 221 -4.20 -7.38 23.62
CA LEU A 221 -4.65 -7.60 22.25
C LEU A 221 -3.48 -8.19 21.48
N THR A 222 -3.60 -9.45 21.07
CA THR A 222 -2.52 -10.22 20.43
C THR A 222 -3.04 -10.88 19.16
N SER A 223 -2.15 -11.23 18.23
CA SER A 223 -2.55 -11.94 17.00
C SER A 223 -2.95 -13.37 17.33
N LYS A 224 -4.20 -13.75 17.06
CA LYS A 224 -4.72 -15.10 17.28
C LYS A 224 -4.06 -16.13 16.34
N PRO A 225 -3.83 -15.85 15.04
CA PRO A 225 -3.07 -16.76 14.16
C PRO A 225 -1.61 -16.95 14.58
N TYR A 226 -0.99 -15.96 15.24
CA TYR A 226 0.39 -16.03 15.73
C TYR A 226 0.51 -16.62 17.14
N ALA A 227 -0.59 -16.73 17.87
CA ALA A 227 -0.60 -17.04 19.30
C ALA A 227 0.24 -18.26 19.65
N PHE A 228 1.19 -18.08 20.57
CA PHE A 228 2.09 -19.10 21.11
C PHE A 228 3.01 -19.79 20.10
N THR A 229 3.09 -19.30 18.86
CA THR A 229 3.91 -19.95 17.82
C THR A 229 5.39 -19.58 17.95
N ALA A 230 5.71 -18.36 18.36
CA ALA A 230 7.08 -17.84 18.47
C ALA A 230 7.22 -16.75 19.55
N ARG A 231 8.47 -16.29 19.74
CA ARG A 231 8.87 -15.19 20.62
C ARG A 231 9.61 -14.10 19.83
N PRO A 232 9.55 -12.84 20.26
CA PRO A 232 10.15 -11.75 19.50
C PRO A 232 11.68 -11.89 19.35
N TRP A 233 12.38 -12.35 20.39
CA TRP A 233 13.86 -12.45 20.39
C TRP A 233 14.45 -13.58 19.54
N GLU A 234 13.65 -14.57 19.13
CA GLU A 234 14.11 -15.68 18.27
C GLU A 234 13.87 -15.42 16.78
N THR A 235 13.11 -14.36 16.45
CA THR A 235 12.74 -14.05 15.07
C THR A 235 13.77 -13.19 14.37
N ARG A 236 14.06 -13.51 13.11
CA ARG A 236 14.81 -12.64 12.20
C ARG A 236 13.84 -11.68 11.53
N LYS A 237 14.24 -10.42 11.42
CA LYS A 237 13.42 -9.35 10.83
C LYS A 237 13.99 -8.99 9.47
N THR A 238 13.19 -9.20 8.42
CA THR A 238 13.52 -8.78 7.06
C THR A 238 12.55 -7.69 6.64
N GLU A 239 13.07 -6.50 6.35
CA GLU A 239 12.28 -5.42 5.77
C GLU A 239 11.93 -5.73 4.31
N SER A 240 10.65 -5.65 3.97
CA SER A 240 10.13 -5.96 2.64
C SER A 240 8.88 -5.11 2.34
N ILE A 241 8.15 -5.46 1.29
CA ILE A 241 6.98 -4.74 0.78
C ILE A 241 5.83 -5.73 0.61
N ASP A 242 4.60 -5.27 0.87
CA ASP A 242 3.39 -6.01 0.57
C ASP A 242 3.00 -5.94 -0.92
N VAL A 243 2.33 -6.98 -1.41
CA VAL A 243 1.91 -7.12 -2.81
C VAL A 243 0.42 -7.49 -2.95
N LEU A 244 -0.35 -7.51 -1.85
CA LEU A 244 -1.73 -8.02 -1.86
C LEU A 244 -2.78 -6.98 -2.28
N ASP A 245 -2.34 -5.72 -2.40
CA ASP A 245 -3.02 -4.62 -3.05
C ASP A 245 -1.97 -3.72 -3.75
N ALA A 246 -2.41 -2.68 -4.46
CA ALA A 246 -1.49 -1.78 -5.16
C ALA A 246 -0.99 -0.62 -4.27
N VAL A 247 -1.20 -0.63 -2.96
CA VAL A 247 -0.67 0.42 -2.07
C VAL A 247 0.85 0.24 -1.90
N GLY A 248 1.34 -1.00 -1.92
CA GLY A 248 2.76 -1.29 -1.70
C GLY A 248 3.18 -0.97 -0.26
N SER A 249 2.39 -1.43 0.71
CA SER A 249 2.62 -1.11 2.13
C SER A 249 3.96 -1.68 2.60
N ASN A 250 4.73 -0.87 3.35
CA ASN A 250 6.02 -1.29 3.88
C ASN A 250 5.86 -2.24 5.06
N ILE A 251 6.59 -3.36 5.05
CA ILE A 251 6.44 -4.42 6.05
C ILE A 251 7.78 -4.91 6.61
N VAL A 252 7.70 -5.56 7.78
CA VAL A 252 8.75 -6.39 8.37
C VAL A 252 8.24 -7.83 8.45
N VAL A 253 8.85 -8.70 7.66
CA VAL A 253 8.59 -10.14 7.67
C VAL A 253 9.43 -10.76 8.79
N SER A 254 8.78 -11.28 9.83
CA SER A 254 9.45 -11.94 10.95
C SER A 254 9.49 -13.45 10.72
N THR A 255 10.69 -14.01 10.62
CA THR A 255 10.89 -15.43 10.26
C THR A 255 11.60 -16.20 11.36
N ARG A 256 11.34 -17.52 11.41
CA ARG A 256 12.04 -18.46 12.30
C ARG A 256 12.11 -19.82 11.63
N GLY A 257 13.29 -20.45 11.63
CA GLY A 257 13.47 -21.79 11.07
C GLY A 257 13.14 -21.91 9.57
N GLY A 258 13.26 -20.82 8.81
CA GLY A 258 12.89 -20.79 7.39
C GLY A 258 11.38 -20.66 7.11
N GLU A 259 10.54 -20.46 8.13
CA GLU A 259 9.11 -20.17 7.99
C GLU A 259 8.82 -18.71 8.36
N VAL A 260 7.84 -18.10 7.67
CA VAL A 260 7.29 -16.79 8.03
C VAL A 260 6.35 -16.97 9.23
N MET A 261 6.70 -16.35 10.36
CA MET A 261 5.92 -16.48 11.59
C MET A 261 4.86 -15.39 11.72
N ARG A 262 5.17 -14.15 11.32
CA ARG A 262 4.24 -13.01 11.31
C ARG A 262 4.73 -11.90 10.38
N ILE A 263 3.82 -10.99 10.04
CA ILE A 263 4.11 -9.77 9.27
C ILE A 263 3.71 -8.56 10.14
N LEU A 264 4.64 -7.61 10.27
CA LEU A 264 4.45 -6.34 10.98
C LEU A 264 4.55 -5.18 9.98
N PRO A 265 3.92 -4.02 10.25
CA PRO A 265 4.15 -2.81 9.46
C PRO A 265 5.58 -2.26 9.69
N ARG A 266 6.14 -1.65 8.65
CA ARG A 266 7.31 -0.75 8.75
C ARG A 266 6.83 0.67 8.52
N ILE A 267 7.40 1.60 9.28
CA ILE A 267 6.99 3.01 9.20
C ILE A 267 7.38 3.61 7.85
N HIS A 268 6.43 4.28 7.21
CA HIS A 268 6.63 5.10 6.03
C HIS A 268 5.55 6.16 5.90
N GLU A 269 5.92 7.41 6.14
CA GLU A 269 4.98 8.54 6.19
C GLU A 269 4.15 8.66 4.91
N ASP A 270 4.78 8.46 3.74
CA ASP A 270 4.11 8.75 2.48
C ASP A 270 3.10 7.67 2.06
N ILE A 271 3.18 6.45 2.62
CA ILE A 271 2.38 5.29 2.15
C ILE A 271 1.44 4.85 3.26
N ASN A 272 1.96 4.03 4.18
CA ASN A 272 1.15 3.28 5.11
C ASN A 272 1.22 3.83 6.53
N GLU A 273 1.96 4.92 6.76
CA GLU A 273 2.22 5.49 8.07
C GLU A 273 2.91 4.45 8.96
N GLU A 274 2.13 3.72 9.76
CA GLU A 274 2.56 2.57 10.55
C GLU A 274 1.52 1.45 10.53
N TRP A 275 0.54 1.52 9.63
CA TRP A 275 -0.58 0.60 9.53
C TRP A 275 -0.40 -0.35 8.36
N ILE A 276 -1.05 -1.51 8.41
CA ILE A 276 -1.21 -2.41 7.26
C ILE A 276 -2.62 -3.00 7.27
N SER A 277 -3.12 -3.42 6.10
CA SER A 277 -4.41 -4.11 6.01
C SER A 277 -4.38 -5.46 6.72
N ASP A 278 -5.54 -5.95 7.18
CA ASP A 278 -5.65 -7.29 7.75
C ASP A 278 -5.29 -8.37 6.74
N LYS A 279 -5.55 -8.12 5.45
CA LYS A 279 -5.08 -8.97 4.34
C LYS A 279 -3.56 -9.10 4.37
N THR A 280 -2.84 -7.98 4.45
CA THR A 280 -1.36 -7.95 4.58
C THR A 280 -0.88 -8.71 5.82
N ARG A 281 -1.50 -8.41 6.96
CA ARG A 281 -1.07 -8.90 8.26
C ARG A 281 -1.20 -10.41 8.43
N PHE A 282 -2.26 -11.00 7.88
CA PHE A 282 -2.62 -12.39 8.17
C PHE A 282 -2.46 -13.36 7.00
N SER A 283 -2.23 -12.89 5.77
CA SER A 283 -2.06 -13.74 4.57
C SER A 283 -0.82 -14.65 4.56
N TYR A 284 0.11 -14.46 5.50
CA TYR A 284 1.34 -15.27 5.58
C TYR A 284 1.05 -16.75 5.83
N ASP A 285 -0.14 -17.10 6.35
CA ASP A 285 -0.58 -18.48 6.47
C ASP A 285 -0.85 -19.16 5.12
N GLY A 286 -1.19 -18.38 4.09
CA GLY A 286 -1.33 -18.81 2.71
C GLY A 286 0.01 -19.27 2.13
N LEU A 287 1.11 -18.60 2.47
CA LEU A 287 2.45 -18.90 1.95
C LEU A 287 2.97 -20.31 2.29
N LYS A 288 2.34 -21.01 3.23
CA LYS A 288 2.65 -22.41 3.61
C LYS A 288 1.62 -23.43 3.14
N ARG A 289 0.56 -23.03 2.45
CA ARG A 289 -0.54 -23.90 2.01
C ARG A 289 -0.62 -23.91 0.50
N GLN A 290 -0.93 -25.08 -0.08
CA GLN A 290 -1.15 -25.23 -1.53
C GLN A 290 -0.01 -24.67 -2.42
N ARG A 291 1.23 -24.73 -1.92
CA ARG A 291 2.41 -24.26 -2.63
C ARG A 291 2.81 -25.23 -3.73
N LEU A 292 3.18 -24.66 -4.88
CA LEU A 292 3.80 -25.41 -5.98
C LEU A 292 5.28 -25.62 -5.64
N ILE A 293 5.64 -26.87 -5.36
CA ILE A 293 6.97 -27.25 -4.86
C ILE A 293 7.80 -28.05 -5.87
N GLN A 294 7.20 -28.52 -6.96
CA GLN A 294 7.87 -29.34 -7.99
C GLN A 294 7.28 -29.01 -9.36
N PRO A 295 8.09 -29.04 -10.44
CA PRO A 295 7.58 -28.99 -11.80
C PRO A 295 6.64 -30.16 -12.06
N MET A 296 5.55 -29.92 -12.77
CA MET A 296 4.58 -30.96 -13.11
C MET A 296 4.17 -30.86 -14.57
N VAL A 297 3.91 -32.02 -15.18
CA VAL A 297 3.38 -32.11 -16.55
C VAL A 297 2.13 -32.96 -16.52
N LYS A 298 1.15 -32.58 -17.33
CA LYS A 298 -0.08 -33.35 -17.51
C LYS A 298 0.21 -34.61 -18.34
N SER A 299 -0.12 -35.78 -17.79
CA SER A 299 -0.03 -37.05 -18.48
C SER A 299 -1.13 -37.20 -19.54
N GLU A 300 -1.02 -38.21 -20.40
CA GLU A 300 -2.07 -38.59 -21.36
C GLU A 300 -3.40 -38.95 -20.66
N SER A 301 -3.34 -39.41 -19.41
CA SER A 301 -4.52 -39.66 -18.58
C SER A 301 -5.14 -38.40 -17.96
N GLY A 302 -4.56 -37.23 -18.19
CA GLY A 302 -5.06 -35.93 -17.72
C GLY A 302 -4.65 -35.55 -16.30
N ASN A 303 -3.84 -36.38 -15.61
CA ASN A 303 -3.35 -36.12 -14.25
C ASN A 303 -1.98 -35.45 -14.27
N PHE A 304 -1.69 -34.61 -13.28
CA PHE A 304 -0.35 -34.05 -13.11
C PHE A 304 0.62 -35.08 -12.54
N VAL A 305 1.77 -35.22 -13.18
CA VAL A 305 2.88 -36.07 -12.73
C VAL A 305 4.09 -35.17 -12.46
N PRO A 306 4.77 -35.32 -11.31
CA PRO A 306 6.02 -34.62 -11.05
C PRO A 306 7.08 -34.90 -12.12
N ALA A 307 7.83 -33.88 -12.50
CA ALA A 307 8.89 -33.96 -13.49
C ALA A 307 10.15 -33.20 -13.04
N SER A 308 11.28 -33.52 -13.66
CA SER A 308 12.54 -32.79 -13.45
C SER A 308 12.49 -31.42 -14.13
N TRP A 309 13.34 -30.48 -13.68
CA TRP A 309 13.43 -29.17 -14.35
C TRP A 309 13.92 -29.34 -15.79
N GLU A 310 14.88 -30.24 -16.03
CA GLU A 310 15.44 -30.52 -17.34
C GLU A 310 14.36 -30.99 -18.33
N ASP A 311 13.52 -31.94 -17.92
CA ASP A 311 12.46 -32.50 -18.77
C ASP A 311 11.41 -31.42 -19.12
N VAL A 312 11.00 -30.65 -18.11
CA VAL A 312 9.96 -29.63 -18.28
C VAL A 312 10.44 -28.47 -19.12
N LEU A 313 11.65 -27.95 -18.83
CA LEU A 313 12.22 -26.85 -19.59
C LEU A 313 12.48 -27.25 -21.04
N THR A 314 12.94 -28.48 -21.30
CA THR A 314 13.15 -28.99 -22.66
C THR A 314 11.82 -29.11 -23.42
N ARG A 315 10.75 -29.59 -22.77
CA ARG A 315 9.40 -29.63 -23.37
C ARG A 315 8.87 -28.24 -23.72
N VAL A 316 9.00 -27.29 -22.79
CA VAL A 316 8.55 -25.91 -23.01
C VAL A 316 9.37 -25.24 -24.10
N ALA A 317 10.70 -25.38 -24.08
CA ALA A 317 11.60 -24.82 -25.09
C ALA A 317 11.32 -25.40 -26.49
N GLY A 318 11.15 -26.72 -26.60
CA GLY A 318 10.81 -27.37 -27.87
C GLY A 318 9.46 -26.93 -28.41
N ALA A 319 8.47 -26.71 -27.53
CA ALA A 319 7.19 -26.15 -27.93
C ALA A 319 7.35 -24.70 -28.43
N LEU A 320 8.09 -23.85 -27.71
CA LEU A 320 8.33 -22.46 -28.10
C LEU A 320 9.10 -22.32 -29.42
N GLN A 321 10.02 -23.25 -29.73
CA GLN A 321 10.73 -23.28 -31.02
C GLN A 321 9.82 -23.60 -32.21
N SER A 322 8.67 -24.24 -31.97
CA SER A 322 7.74 -24.67 -33.03
C SER A 322 6.75 -23.59 -33.48
N VAL A 323 6.74 -22.43 -32.81
CA VAL A 323 5.77 -21.36 -33.00
C VAL A 323 6.47 -20.01 -33.10
N GLN A 324 5.87 -19.06 -33.81
CA GLN A 324 6.37 -17.68 -33.89
C GLN A 324 5.24 -16.66 -33.95
N GLY A 325 5.53 -15.43 -33.51
CA GLY A 325 4.62 -14.31 -33.64
C GLY A 325 3.31 -14.50 -32.87
N SER A 326 2.19 -14.32 -33.56
CA SER A 326 0.85 -14.32 -32.94
C SER A 326 0.42 -15.66 -32.35
N GLU A 327 1.15 -16.75 -32.62
CA GLU A 327 0.85 -18.08 -32.08
C GLU A 327 1.24 -18.27 -30.61
N ILE A 328 1.93 -17.29 -30.02
CA ILE A 328 2.34 -17.27 -28.61
C ILE A 328 1.73 -16.04 -27.95
N ALA A 329 1.18 -16.20 -26.76
CA ALA A 329 0.82 -15.09 -25.89
C ALA A 329 1.17 -15.38 -24.43
N ALA A 330 1.19 -14.33 -23.62
CA ALA A 330 1.29 -14.45 -22.19
C ALA A 330 0.24 -13.62 -21.46
N VAL A 331 -0.25 -14.13 -20.33
CA VAL A 331 -1.05 -13.38 -19.36
C VAL A 331 -0.30 -13.35 -18.03
N VAL A 332 -0.11 -12.14 -17.51
CA VAL A 332 0.57 -11.92 -16.23
C VAL A 332 -0.46 -11.63 -15.14
N GLY A 333 -0.28 -12.32 -14.01
CA GLY A 333 -1.15 -12.23 -12.86
C GLY A 333 -0.82 -11.07 -11.94
N GLY A 334 -1.69 -10.87 -10.96
CA GLY A 334 -1.66 -9.69 -10.10
C GLY A 334 -0.46 -9.52 -9.16
N LEU A 335 0.35 -10.57 -8.98
CA LEU A 335 1.48 -10.60 -8.04
C LEU A 335 2.86 -10.72 -8.74
N ALA A 336 2.89 -10.63 -10.08
CA ALA A 336 4.13 -10.70 -10.84
C ALA A 336 5.04 -9.47 -10.58
N ASP A 337 6.34 -9.72 -10.47
CA ASP A 337 7.39 -8.72 -10.28
C ASP A 337 7.95 -8.17 -11.59
N ALA A 338 8.49 -6.95 -11.55
CA ALA A 338 8.99 -6.26 -12.75
C ALA A 338 10.10 -7.05 -13.48
N GLU A 339 11.00 -7.71 -12.74
CA GLU A 339 12.07 -8.53 -13.31
C GLU A 339 11.54 -9.72 -14.12
N ALA A 340 10.50 -10.41 -13.62
CA ALA A 340 9.86 -11.49 -14.36
C ALA A 340 9.05 -10.95 -15.56
N LEU A 341 8.40 -9.80 -15.42
CA LEU A 341 7.71 -9.12 -16.51
C LEU A 341 8.67 -8.76 -17.65
N VAL A 342 9.78 -8.07 -17.38
CA VAL A 342 10.73 -7.71 -18.45
C VAL A 342 11.35 -8.96 -19.07
N SER A 343 11.58 -10.01 -18.28
CA SER A 343 12.14 -11.26 -18.79
C SER A 343 11.19 -11.97 -19.74
N LEU A 344 9.91 -12.04 -19.38
CA LEU A 344 8.90 -12.66 -20.23
C LEU A 344 8.64 -11.83 -21.48
N LYS A 345 8.64 -10.49 -21.34
CA LYS A 345 8.56 -9.56 -22.47
C LYS A 345 9.69 -9.78 -23.46
N ASP A 346 10.94 -9.80 -22.99
CA ASP A 346 12.09 -9.98 -23.86
C ASP A 346 12.10 -11.38 -24.51
N LEU A 347 11.68 -12.43 -23.80
CA LEU A 347 11.52 -13.78 -24.36
C LEU A 347 10.52 -13.79 -25.52
N LEU A 348 9.32 -13.23 -25.33
CA LEU A 348 8.29 -13.20 -26.38
C LEU A 348 8.71 -12.28 -27.54
N ASN A 349 9.35 -11.15 -27.27
CA ASN A 349 9.88 -10.26 -28.30
C ASN A 349 10.91 -10.95 -29.19
N ARG A 350 11.79 -11.80 -28.62
CA ARG A 350 12.76 -12.59 -29.39
C ARG A 350 12.08 -13.63 -30.29
N LEU A 351 10.89 -14.10 -29.91
CA LEU A 351 10.02 -14.96 -30.72
C LEU A 351 9.05 -14.16 -31.62
N ASN A 352 9.28 -12.85 -31.74
CA ASN A 352 8.52 -11.89 -32.54
C ASN A 352 7.04 -11.78 -32.13
N SER A 353 6.71 -12.06 -30.87
CA SER A 353 5.37 -11.90 -30.29
C SER A 353 5.30 -10.66 -29.41
N ASP A 354 4.26 -9.85 -29.62
CA ASP A 354 3.89 -8.70 -28.79
C ASP A 354 2.60 -8.96 -27.98
N ASN A 355 2.16 -10.22 -27.90
CA ASN A 355 0.93 -10.63 -27.21
C ASN A 355 1.17 -10.83 -25.71
N LEU A 356 1.50 -9.74 -25.04
CA LEU A 356 1.74 -9.70 -23.59
C LEU A 356 0.58 -8.96 -22.93
N CYS A 357 -0.24 -9.70 -22.16
CA CYS A 357 -1.46 -9.20 -21.55
C CYS A 357 -1.40 -9.22 -20.02
N THR A 358 -2.09 -8.30 -19.36
CA THR A 358 -2.39 -8.36 -17.91
C THR A 358 -3.77 -8.95 -17.67
N GLU A 359 -4.04 -9.45 -16.46
CA GLU A 359 -5.40 -9.85 -16.06
C GLU A 359 -6.36 -8.67 -15.98
N GLU A 360 -5.90 -7.55 -15.41
CA GLU A 360 -6.72 -6.34 -15.26
C GLU A 360 -6.72 -5.52 -16.55
N MET A 361 -7.90 -5.20 -17.07
CA MET A 361 -8.08 -4.35 -18.24
C MET A 361 -7.81 -2.88 -17.89
N PHE A 362 -7.27 -2.12 -18.83
CA PHE A 362 -7.18 -0.67 -18.74
C PHE A 362 -7.51 -0.08 -20.11
N PRO A 363 -8.29 1.01 -20.18
CA PRO A 363 -8.67 1.60 -21.46
C PRO A 363 -7.47 2.12 -22.26
N MET A 364 -7.31 1.61 -23.48
CA MET A 364 -6.25 2.02 -24.41
C MET A 364 -6.65 3.15 -25.38
N ALA A 365 -7.87 3.71 -25.25
CA ALA A 365 -8.31 4.81 -26.09
C ALA A 365 -7.54 6.10 -25.74
N GLY A 366 -7.13 6.87 -26.75
CA GLY A 366 -6.37 8.11 -26.57
C GLY A 366 -4.89 7.87 -26.33
N SER A 367 -4.38 8.35 -25.19
CA SER A 367 -2.98 8.20 -24.76
C SER A 367 -2.66 6.85 -24.12
N GLY A 368 -3.67 6.03 -23.79
CA GLY A 368 -3.50 4.69 -23.23
C GLY A 368 -2.43 4.62 -22.15
N THR A 369 -1.46 3.74 -22.35
CA THR A 369 -0.31 3.50 -21.46
C THR A 369 0.95 4.27 -21.85
N ASP A 370 0.93 5.06 -22.93
CA ASP A 370 2.10 5.82 -23.38
C ASP A 370 2.50 6.92 -22.39
N LEU A 371 1.51 7.49 -21.68
CA LEU A 371 1.71 8.52 -20.67
C LEU A 371 1.34 7.98 -19.29
N ARG A 372 2.34 7.88 -18.41
CA ARG A 372 2.20 7.40 -17.02
C ARG A 372 1.13 8.16 -16.24
N SER A 373 0.98 9.46 -16.51
CA SER A 373 0.02 10.34 -15.83
C SER A 373 -1.43 9.86 -15.91
N ASN A 374 -1.77 8.99 -16.87
CA ASN A 374 -3.13 8.52 -17.05
C ASN A 374 -3.51 7.35 -16.16
N TYR A 375 -2.53 6.67 -15.58
CA TYR A 375 -2.77 5.46 -14.78
C TYR A 375 -2.11 5.52 -13.42
N LEU A 376 -1.57 6.65 -12.97
CA LEU A 376 -1.03 6.77 -11.61
C LEU A 376 -1.99 7.52 -10.69
N LEU A 377 -1.80 7.32 -9.39
CA LEU A 377 -2.23 8.21 -8.32
C LEU A 377 -1.21 9.37 -8.24
N ASN A 378 -1.33 10.29 -9.20
CA ASN A 378 -0.40 11.41 -9.39
C ASN A 378 -0.28 12.38 -8.20
N THR A 379 -1.29 12.46 -7.33
CA THR A 379 -1.25 13.29 -6.12
C THR A 379 -0.35 12.70 -5.03
N SER A 380 0.11 11.45 -5.17
CA SER A 380 0.59 10.59 -4.08
C SER A 380 -0.49 10.25 -3.05
N ILE A 381 -0.20 9.25 -2.22
CA ILE A 381 -1.06 8.87 -1.09
C ILE A 381 -1.04 9.99 -0.03
N ALA A 382 0.15 10.48 0.34
CA ALA A 382 0.28 11.57 1.32
C ALA A 382 -0.34 12.90 0.86
N GLY A 383 -0.26 13.22 -0.43
CA GLY A 383 -0.80 14.48 -0.96
C GLY A 383 -2.32 14.59 -0.87
N ILE A 384 -3.06 13.50 -0.59
CA ILE A 384 -4.50 13.57 -0.27
C ILE A 384 -4.75 14.41 0.98
N GLU A 385 -3.80 14.50 1.91
CA GLU A 385 -3.94 15.35 3.10
C GLU A 385 -4.02 16.85 2.74
N GLU A 386 -3.54 17.27 1.57
CA GLU A 386 -3.60 18.67 1.12
C GLU A 386 -4.87 18.99 0.31
N ALA A 387 -5.65 17.97 -0.05
CA ALA A 387 -6.87 18.09 -0.83
C ALA A 387 -8.01 18.73 -0.02
N ASP A 388 -8.87 19.50 -0.69
CA ASP A 388 -10.05 20.12 -0.07
C ASP A 388 -11.38 19.52 -0.59
N VAL A 389 -11.40 19.08 -1.85
CA VAL A 389 -12.53 18.36 -2.45
C VAL A 389 -12.05 17.10 -3.16
N LEU A 390 -12.62 15.95 -2.77
CA LEU A 390 -12.32 14.64 -3.33
C LEU A 390 -13.55 14.05 -4.03
N LEU A 391 -13.41 13.75 -5.32
CA LEU A 391 -14.39 12.98 -6.08
C LEU A 391 -13.90 11.55 -6.31
N LEU A 392 -14.58 10.58 -5.71
CA LEU A 392 -14.38 9.15 -5.94
C LEU A 392 -15.29 8.67 -7.08
N VAL A 393 -14.74 7.99 -8.07
CA VAL A 393 -15.46 7.48 -9.24
C VAL A 393 -15.33 5.96 -9.31
N GLY A 394 -16.45 5.27 -9.06
CA GLY A 394 -16.59 3.83 -9.27
C GLY A 394 -15.64 2.96 -8.43
N THR A 395 -15.13 3.46 -7.31
CA THR A 395 -14.19 2.76 -6.43
C THR A 395 -14.80 2.53 -5.05
N ASN A 396 -14.41 1.43 -4.41
CA ASN A 396 -14.53 1.26 -2.97
C ASN A 396 -13.12 1.22 -2.36
N PRO A 397 -12.53 2.38 -2.01
CA PRO A 397 -11.14 2.43 -1.56
C PRO A 397 -10.94 1.65 -0.27
N ARG A 398 -11.98 1.46 0.55
CA ARG A 398 -11.93 0.67 1.79
C ARG A 398 -11.44 -0.76 1.55
N TYR A 399 -11.84 -1.41 0.46
CA TYR A 399 -11.43 -2.80 0.17
C TYR A 399 -10.36 -2.92 -0.90
N GLU A 400 -10.31 -1.99 -1.85
CA GLU A 400 -9.33 -1.99 -2.94
C GLU A 400 -7.96 -1.50 -2.46
N ALA A 401 -7.91 -0.48 -1.60
CA ALA A 401 -6.69 0.11 -1.07
C ALA A 401 -6.92 0.62 0.37
N PRO A 402 -7.00 -0.26 1.38
CA PRO A 402 -7.43 0.10 2.74
C PRO A 402 -6.65 1.25 3.39
N LEU A 403 -5.34 1.35 3.16
CA LEU A 403 -4.53 2.43 3.72
C LEU A 403 -4.75 3.77 3.00
N PHE A 404 -5.08 3.74 1.71
CA PHE A 404 -5.52 4.94 1.00
C PHE A 404 -6.84 5.46 1.58
N ASN A 405 -7.79 4.55 1.87
CA ASN A 405 -9.03 4.90 2.59
C ASN A 405 -8.76 5.46 4.00
N ALA A 406 -7.79 4.89 4.74
CA ALA A 406 -7.38 5.44 6.04
C ALA A 406 -6.82 6.87 5.91
N ARG A 407 -6.08 7.15 4.85
CA ARG A 407 -5.55 8.49 4.56
C ARG A 407 -6.65 9.49 4.21
N ILE A 408 -7.64 9.08 3.42
CA ILE A 408 -8.85 9.88 3.15
C ILE A 408 -9.59 10.15 4.46
N ARG A 409 -9.77 9.14 5.31
CA ARG A 409 -10.43 9.30 6.62
C ARG A 409 -9.70 10.29 7.51
N LYS A 410 -8.37 10.18 7.61
CA LYS A 410 -7.53 11.09 8.39
C LYS A 410 -7.73 12.54 7.90
N SER A 411 -7.73 12.73 6.58
CA SER A 411 -7.95 14.05 5.95
C SER A 411 -9.36 14.57 6.21
N TRP A 412 -10.37 13.71 6.18
CA TRP A 412 -11.75 14.06 6.56
C TRP A 412 -11.86 14.50 8.02
N LEU A 413 -11.14 13.85 8.93
CA LEU A 413 -11.19 14.15 10.36
C LEU A 413 -10.43 15.44 10.73
N HIS A 414 -9.32 15.72 10.05
CA HIS A 414 -8.41 16.82 10.44
C HIS A 414 -8.48 18.05 9.54
N ASN A 415 -8.81 17.89 8.26
CA ASN A 415 -8.68 18.93 7.24
C ASN A 415 -10.03 19.33 6.60
N GLU A 416 -11.15 18.85 7.15
CA GLU A 416 -12.52 19.13 6.65
C GLU A 416 -12.71 18.75 5.16
N LEU A 417 -12.05 17.69 4.70
CA LEU A 417 -12.13 17.21 3.32
C LEU A 417 -13.58 16.92 2.91
N HIS A 418 -14.06 17.59 1.85
CA HIS A 418 -15.37 17.31 1.29
C HIS A 418 -15.28 16.15 0.29
N ILE A 419 -16.01 15.07 0.53
CA ILE A 419 -15.91 13.82 -0.24
C ILE A 419 -17.22 13.56 -0.95
N ALA A 420 -17.14 13.25 -2.25
CA ALA A 420 -18.27 12.82 -3.05
C ALA A 420 -17.98 11.49 -3.75
N LEU A 421 -19.02 10.67 -3.96
CA LEU A 421 -18.93 9.37 -4.63
C LEU A 421 -19.90 9.31 -5.80
N VAL A 422 -19.38 8.98 -6.99
CA VAL A 422 -20.18 8.57 -8.15
C VAL A 422 -19.94 7.07 -8.38
N GLY A 423 -20.96 6.26 -8.16
CA GLY A 423 -20.85 4.80 -8.23
C GLY A 423 -21.85 4.14 -7.31
N LYS A 424 -21.72 2.83 -7.13
CA LYS A 424 -22.54 2.07 -6.18
C LYS A 424 -22.39 2.64 -4.78
N GLU A 425 -23.49 2.81 -4.06
CA GLU A 425 -23.45 3.20 -2.65
C GLU A 425 -22.73 2.13 -1.82
N VAL A 426 -21.69 2.54 -1.08
CA VAL A 426 -20.84 1.64 -0.28
C VAL A 426 -20.61 2.19 1.12
N GLU A 427 -20.42 1.30 2.08
CA GLU A 427 -20.12 1.68 3.45
C GLU A 427 -18.64 2.06 3.59
N LEU A 428 -18.38 3.37 3.57
CA LEU A 428 -17.10 3.95 3.93
C LEU A 428 -17.11 4.36 5.40
N SER A 429 -15.93 4.38 6.01
CA SER A 429 -15.76 4.75 7.43
C SER A 429 -16.17 6.20 7.75
N TYR A 430 -16.34 7.06 6.74
CA TYR A 430 -16.61 8.50 6.85
C TYR A 430 -17.82 8.91 6.01
N THR A 431 -18.37 10.09 6.27
CA THR A 431 -19.51 10.63 5.51
C THR A 431 -19.07 11.14 4.13
N TYR A 432 -19.91 10.95 3.12
CA TYR A 432 -19.68 11.45 1.76
C TYR A 432 -21.01 11.80 1.08
N ASP A 433 -20.95 12.65 0.07
CA ASP A 433 -22.07 12.98 -0.78
C ASP A 433 -22.20 11.95 -1.92
N HIS A 434 -23.26 11.14 -1.89
CA HIS A 434 -23.55 10.21 -2.98
C HIS A 434 -24.22 10.95 -4.14
N LEU A 435 -23.51 11.09 -5.26
CA LEU A 435 -24.00 11.85 -6.42
C LEU A 435 -24.80 11.00 -7.41
N GLY A 436 -24.85 9.68 -7.18
CA GLY A 436 -25.57 8.71 -8.01
C GLY A 436 -24.68 7.63 -8.63
N GLU A 437 -25.30 6.60 -9.19
CA GLU A 437 -24.59 5.39 -9.65
C GLU A 437 -24.29 5.38 -11.16
N SER A 438 -24.94 6.26 -11.93
CA SER A 438 -24.89 6.22 -13.40
C SER A 438 -23.72 7.01 -13.98
N ALA A 439 -23.12 6.51 -15.06
CA ALA A 439 -22.17 7.26 -15.88
C ALA A 439 -22.76 8.55 -16.51
N LYS A 440 -24.09 8.74 -16.47
CA LYS A 440 -24.73 10.03 -16.82
C LYS A 440 -24.28 11.16 -15.90
N VAL A 441 -24.14 10.89 -14.60
CA VAL A 441 -23.71 11.88 -13.60
C VAL A 441 -22.32 12.42 -13.94
N LEU A 442 -21.39 11.55 -14.37
CA LEU A 442 -20.07 11.97 -14.83
C LEU A 442 -20.14 12.93 -16.02
N ARG A 443 -21.07 12.70 -16.95
CA ARG A 443 -21.29 13.62 -18.08
C ARG A 443 -21.87 14.95 -17.64
N GLU A 444 -22.80 14.96 -16.69
CA GLU A 444 -23.40 16.17 -16.13
C GLU A 444 -22.40 17.01 -15.32
N ILE A 445 -21.49 16.36 -14.58
CA ILE A 445 -20.37 17.02 -13.91
C ILE A 445 -19.40 17.57 -14.95
N ALA A 446 -19.06 16.79 -15.98
CA ALA A 446 -18.18 17.24 -17.06
C ALA A 446 -18.75 18.43 -17.86
N SER A 447 -20.08 18.51 -18.05
CA SER A 447 -20.74 19.65 -18.67
C SER A 447 -21.01 20.83 -17.73
N GLY A 448 -20.74 20.69 -16.43
CA GLY A 448 -20.98 21.72 -15.42
C GLY A 448 -22.46 21.94 -15.08
N THR A 449 -23.36 21.04 -15.46
CA THR A 449 -24.80 21.14 -15.19
C THR A 449 -25.19 20.57 -13.83
N HIS A 450 -24.34 19.68 -13.27
CA HIS A 450 -24.58 19.08 -11.97
C HIS A 450 -24.29 20.08 -10.82
N PRO A 451 -25.07 20.12 -9.73
CA PRO A 451 -24.84 21.03 -8.61
C PRO A 451 -23.42 20.96 -8.01
N PHE A 452 -22.83 19.75 -7.99
CA PHE A 452 -21.46 19.52 -7.52
C PHE A 452 -20.42 20.37 -8.26
N ALA A 453 -20.66 20.75 -9.52
CA ALA A 453 -19.74 21.58 -10.29
C ALA A 453 -19.48 22.96 -9.66
N GLN A 454 -20.43 23.49 -8.89
CA GLN A 454 -20.26 24.79 -8.19
C GLN A 454 -19.29 24.68 -7.02
N LEU A 455 -19.42 23.60 -6.22
CA LEU A 455 -18.51 23.31 -5.11
C LEU A 455 -17.12 23.00 -5.65
N TRP A 456 -17.07 22.23 -6.73
CA TRP A 456 -15.85 21.89 -7.45
C TRP A 456 -15.09 23.10 -8.01
N ALA A 457 -15.80 24.14 -8.46
CA ALA A 457 -15.17 25.37 -8.96
C ALA A 457 -14.59 26.26 -7.83
N GLN A 458 -15.01 26.06 -6.59
CA GLN A 458 -14.49 26.79 -5.42
C GLN A 458 -13.28 26.09 -4.77
N ALA A 459 -13.01 24.84 -5.16
CA ALA A 459 -11.91 24.04 -4.65
C ALA A 459 -10.55 24.62 -5.08
N LYS A 460 -9.64 24.74 -4.12
CA LYS A 460 -8.24 25.11 -4.31
C LYS A 460 -7.40 23.89 -4.67
N HIS A 461 -7.61 22.74 -4.06
CA HIS A 461 -6.85 21.51 -4.32
C HIS A 461 -7.79 20.34 -4.66
N PRO A 462 -8.52 20.43 -5.79
CA PRO A 462 -9.45 19.38 -6.18
C PRO A 462 -8.70 18.10 -6.56
N VAL A 463 -9.26 16.95 -6.18
CA VAL A 463 -8.72 15.62 -6.50
C VAL A 463 -9.82 14.73 -7.04
N VAL A 464 -9.58 14.10 -8.19
CA VAL A 464 -10.46 13.08 -8.77
C VAL A 464 -9.75 11.74 -8.75
N VAL A 465 -10.36 10.72 -8.15
CA VAL A 465 -9.83 9.36 -8.11
C VAL A 465 -10.82 8.43 -8.81
N VAL A 466 -10.37 7.78 -9.87
CA VAL A 466 -11.11 6.71 -10.54
C VAL A 466 -10.55 5.35 -10.15
N GLY A 467 -11.41 4.42 -9.74
CA GLY A 467 -10.99 3.06 -9.40
C GLY A 467 -10.71 2.23 -10.65
N SER A 468 -9.64 1.44 -10.64
CA SER A 468 -9.33 0.50 -11.72
C SER A 468 -10.45 -0.54 -11.95
N SER A 469 -11.25 -0.83 -10.92
CA SER A 469 -12.37 -1.77 -10.99
C SER A 469 -13.51 -1.30 -11.91
N CYS A 470 -13.84 0.00 -11.91
CA CYS A 470 -14.86 0.52 -12.83
C CYS A 470 -14.38 0.58 -14.28
N LEU A 471 -13.06 0.66 -14.48
CA LEU A 471 -12.44 0.62 -15.81
C LEU A 471 -12.48 -0.77 -16.45
N GLN A 472 -12.88 -1.81 -15.71
CA GLN A 472 -13.11 -3.16 -16.24
C GLN A 472 -14.38 -3.28 -17.10
N ARG A 473 -15.25 -2.26 -17.08
CA ARG A 473 -16.49 -2.24 -17.86
C ARG A 473 -16.22 -2.00 -19.34
N GLU A 474 -17.15 -2.43 -20.21
CA GLU A 474 -17.07 -2.17 -21.66
C GLU A 474 -17.01 -0.66 -21.99
N ASP A 475 -17.68 0.18 -21.20
CA ASP A 475 -17.68 1.63 -21.30
C ASP A 475 -16.55 2.31 -20.50
N GLY A 476 -15.55 1.56 -20.03
CA GLY A 476 -14.42 2.07 -19.23
C GLY A 476 -13.65 3.19 -19.90
N ALA A 477 -13.49 3.14 -21.24
CA ALA A 477 -12.86 4.22 -22.01
C ALA A 477 -13.67 5.53 -21.96
N ALA A 478 -15.00 5.44 -22.01
CA ALA A 478 -15.87 6.61 -21.91
C ALA A 478 -15.88 7.19 -20.49
N ILE A 479 -15.82 6.33 -19.47
CA ILE A 479 -15.64 6.76 -18.06
C ILE A 479 -14.33 7.52 -17.92
N MET A 480 -13.22 6.94 -18.36
CA MET A 480 -11.90 7.58 -18.27
C MET A 480 -11.85 8.93 -19.00
N ALA A 481 -12.45 9.02 -20.20
CA ALA A 481 -12.53 10.28 -20.94
C ALA A 481 -13.37 11.34 -20.20
N ALA A 482 -14.49 10.94 -19.59
CA ALA A 482 -15.31 11.85 -18.78
C ALA A 482 -14.54 12.34 -17.54
N VAL A 483 -13.88 11.45 -16.81
CA VAL A 483 -13.06 11.77 -15.63
C VAL A 483 -11.90 12.71 -16.00
N SER A 484 -11.20 12.45 -17.11
CA SER A 484 -10.16 13.33 -17.63
C SER A 484 -10.70 14.74 -17.96
N THR A 485 -11.93 14.81 -18.51
CA THR A 485 -12.59 16.10 -18.80
C THR A 485 -12.95 16.83 -17.51
N ILE A 486 -13.47 16.12 -16.49
CA ILE A 486 -13.76 16.69 -15.17
C ILE A 486 -12.48 17.25 -14.54
N ALA A 487 -11.39 16.50 -14.56
CA ALA A 487 -10.10 16.93 -14.02
C ALA A 487 -9.54 18.17 -14.74
N GLN A 488 -9.70 18.25 -16.07
CA GLN A 488 -9.34 19.45 -16.83
C GLN A 488 -10.14 20.67 -16.40
N ASN A 489 -11.48 20.53 -16.34
CA ASN A 489 -12.36 21.63 -15.95
C ASN A 489 -12.06 22.10 -14.53
N ALA A 490 -11.78 21.15 -13.62
CA ALA A 490 -11.30 21.42 -12.25
C ALA A 490 -10.06 22.31 -12.23
N GLY A 491 -9.04 21.95 -13.02
CA GLY A 491 -7.76 22.66 -13.06
C GLY A 491 -7.90 24.06 -13.64
N VAL A 492 -8.79 24.24 -14.63
CA VAL A 492 -9.09 25.55 -15.21
C VAL A 492 -9.85 26.44 -14.22
N SER A 493 -10.85 25.89 -13.53
CA SER A 493 -11.65 26.66 -12.55
C SER A 493 -10.86 27.04 -11.30
N SER A 494 -10.03 26.13 -10.78
CA SER A 494 -9.19 26.38 -9.59
C SER A 494 -7.95 27.23 -9.87
N GLY A 495 -7.55 27.38 -11.14
CA GLY A 495 -6.30 28.03 -11.54
C GLY A 495 -5.04 27.22 -11.24
N GLN A 496 -5.16 25.94 -10.86
CA GLN A 496 -4.05 25.07 -10.45
C GLN A 496 -3.62 24.04 -11.52
N GLN A 497 -4.03 24.23 -12.78
CA GLN A 497 -3.82 23.24 -13.86
C GLN A 497 -2.36 22.80 -14.07
N GLU A 498 -1.38 23.64 -13.72
CA GLU A 498 0.05 23.35 -13.94
C GLU A 498 0.80 22.96 -12.65
N THR A 499 0.23 23.26 -11.49
CA THR A 499 0.89 23.14 -10.17
C THR A 499 0.35 21.96 -9.36
N TRP A 500 -0.93 21.61 -9.52
CA TRP A 500 -1.58 20.53 -8.78
C TRP A 500 -2.02 19.40 -9.70
N LYS A 501 -1.78 18.15 -9.29
CA LYS A 501 -2.22 16.97 -10.04
C LYS A 501 -3.64 16.61 -9.60
N ILE A 502 -4.58 16.58 -10.55
CA ILE A 502 -6.01 16.43 -10.22
C ILE A 502 -6.51 15.03 -10.55
N LEU A 503 -6.09 14.49 -11.70
CA LEU A 503 -6.50 13.18 -12.18
C LEU A 503 -5.69 12.09 -11.50
N ASN A 504 -6.36 11.09 -10.94
CA ASN A 504 -5.71 9.96 -10.28
C ASN A 504 -6.44 8.66 -10.62
N VAL A 505 -5.67 7.59 -10.80
CA VAL A 505 -6.19 6.23 -10.92
C VAL A 505 -5.74 5.42 -9.72
N LEU A 506 -6.72 4.84 -9.01
CA LEU A 506 -6.46 3.93 -7.90
C LEU A 506 -6.45 2.50 -8.43
N HIS A 507 -5.27 1.89 -8.46
CA HIS A 507 -5.11 0.47 -8.75
C HIS A 507 -5.38 -0.39 -7.52
N ARG A 508 -5.71 -1.66 -7.77
CA ARG A 508 -5.90 -2.68 -6.73
C ARG A 508 -4.95 -3.88 -6.88
N VAL A 509 -4.19 -3.92 -7.96
CA VAL A 509 -3.30 -5.02 -8.34
C VAL A 509 -1.84 -4.55 -8.33
N ALA A 510 -0.97 -5.25 -7.59
CA ALA A 510 0.42 -4.84 -7.37
C ALA A 510 1.30 -4.92 -8.63
N SER A 511 1.08 -5.89 -9.51
CA SER A 511 1.84 -6.02 -10.76
C SER A 511 1.43 -5.02 -11.84
N GLN A 512 0.24 -4.43 -11.72
CA GLN A 512 -0.39 -3.71 -12.82
C GLN A 512 0.42 -2.50 -13.26
N VAL A 513 0.81 -1.61 -12.33
CA VAL A 513 1.55 -0.38 -12.68
C VAL A 513 2.90 -0.71 -13.32
N ALA A 514 3.64 -1.68 -12.77
CA ALA A 514 4.90 -2.13 -13.37
C ALA A 514 4.71 -2.72 -14.78
N ALA A 515 3.63 -3.47 -15.01
CA ALA A 515 3.31 -4.00 -16.33
C ALA A 515 2.94 -2.88 -17.33
N LEU A 516 2.23 -1.85 -16.89
CA LEU A 516 1.90 -0.67 -17.70
C LEU A 516 3.16 0.15 -18.03
N ASP A 517 4.05 0.37 -17.05
CA ASP A 517 5.35 1.02 -17.25
C ASP A 517 6.22 0.24 -18.26
N LEU A 518 6.17 -1.09 -18.21
CA LEU A 518 6.83 -1.98 -19.18
C LEU A 518 6.06 -2.12 -20.51
N GLY A 519 4.94 -1.43 -20.70
CA GLY A 519 4.21 -1.41 -21.97
C GLY A 519 3.48 -2.71 -22.33
N TYR A 520 3.01 -3.48 -21.34
CA TYR A 520 2.10 -4.60 -21.57
C TYR A 520 0.74 -4.10 -22.09
N LYS A 521 0.05 -4.94 -22.87
CA LYS A 521 -1.33 -4.66 -23.31
C LYS A 521 -2.27 -4.98 -22.15
N PRO A 522 -3.03 -4.02 -21.62
CA PRO A 522 -3.84 -4.29 -20.45
C PRO A 522 -5.12 -5.06 -20.82
N GLY A 523 -5.38 -6.15 -20.10
CA GLY A 523 -6.52 -7.04 -20.32
C GLY A 523 -6.29 -8.09 -21.42
N VAL A 524 -7.18 -9.09 -21.44
CA VAL A 524 -7.02 -10.33 -22.24
C VAL A 524 -7.76 -10.33 -23.59
N LYS A 525 -8.33 -9.19 -23.99
CA LYS A 525 -9.19 -9.11 -25.18
C LYS A 525 -8.47 -9.55 -26.46
N THR A 526 -7.22 -9.12 -26.65
CA THR A 526 -6.41 -9.48 -27.82
C THR A 526 -6.19 -10.99 -27.93
N ILE A 527 -6.01 -11.67 -26.80
CA ILE A 527 -5.81 -13.13 -26.76
C ILE A 527 -7.13 -13.86 -27.05
N LYS A 528 -8.28 -13.35 -26.58
CA LYS A 528 -9.59 -13.94 -26.89
C LYS A 528 -9.98 -13.80 -28.36
N GLU A 529 -9.61 -12.68 -28.98
CA GLU A 529 -9.89 -12.44 -30.41
C GLU A 529 -9.00 -13.30 -31.31
N ASN A 530 -7.74 -13.51 -30.93
CA ASN A 530 -6.78 -14.33 -31.67
C ASN A 530 -6.11 -15.34 -30.72
N PRO A 531 -6.75 -16.51 -30.47
CA PRO A 531 -6.26 -17.46 -29.49
C PRO A 531 -4.91 -18.07 -29.93
N PRO A 532 -3.88 -18.03 -29.07
CA PRO A 532 -2.55 -18.56 -29.36
C PRO A 532 -2.54 -20.09 -29.25
N LYS A 533 -1.54 -20.72 -29.90
CA LYS A 533 -1.22 -22.13 -29.69
C LYS A 533 -0.49 -22.36 -28.37
N ILE A 534 0.29 -21.39 -27.91
CA ILE A 534 0.97 -21.44 -26.61
C ILE A 534 0.55 -20.24 -25.77
N LEU A 535 0.02 -20.52 -24.58
CA LEU A 535 -0.34 -19.51 -23.59
C LEU A 535 0.54 -19.66 -22.35
N PHE A 536 1.31 -18.62 -22.04
CA PHE A 536 2.11 -18.54 -20.82
C PHE A 536 1.34 -17.77 -19.73
N LEU A 537 1.09 -18.39 -18.59
CA LEU A 537 0.43 -17.77 -17.45
C LEU A 537 1.48 -17.53 -16.36
N LEU A 538 1.84 -16.26 -16.12
CA LEU A 538 2.76 -15.88 -15.05
C LEU A 538 1.95 -15.50 -13.80
N GLY A 539 1.64 -16.48 -12.96
CA GLY A 539 0.89 -16.31 -11.72
C GLY A 539 -0.54 -15.81 -11.93
N ALA A 540 -1.10 -16.04 -13.13
CA ALA A 540 -2.43 -15.58 -13.51
C ALA A 540 -3.50 -16.54 -12.98
N ASP A 541 -4.27 -16.09 -11.99
CA ASP A 541 -5.28 -16.85 -11.25
C ASP A 541 -6.66 -16.15 -11.18
N ALA A 542 -6.86 -15.02 -11.87
CA ALA A 542 -8.15 -14.31 -11.89
C ALA A 542 -9.21 -15.01 -12.77
N GLY A 543 -8.84 -16.04 -13.54
CA GLY A 543 -9.76 -16.79 -14.40
C GLY A 543 -10.24 -16.02 -15.63
N CYS A 544 -9.50 -15.00 -16.06
CA CYS A 544 -9.86 -14.16 -17.20
C CYS A 544 -9.85 -14.92 -18.55
N ILE A 545 -9.02 -15.96 -18.65
CA ILE A 545 -8.94 -16.87 -19.80
C ILE A 545 -9.15 -18.30 -19.28
N THR A 546 -9.95 -19.08 -20.00
CA THR A 546 -10.22 -20.48 -19.72
C THR A 546 -9.84 -21.35 -20.91
N ARG A 547 -9.77 -22.68 -20.73
CA ARG A 547 -9.51 -23.62 -21.84
C ARG A 547 -10.55 -23.54 -22.97
N GLN A 548 -11.74 -22.99 -22.70
CA GLN A 548 -12.81 -22.81 -23.70
C GLN A 548 -12.52 -21.66 -24.67
N ASP A 549 -11.73 -20.68 -24.23
CA ASP A 549 -11.33 -19.53 -25.06
C ASP A 549 -10.18 -19.87 -26.03
N LEU A 550 -9.59 -21.07 -25.90
CA LEU A 550 -8.41 -21.50 -26.64
C LEU A 550 -8.73 -22.70 -27.55
N ALA A 551 -7.89 -22.93 -28.56
CA ALA A 551 -7.98 -24.14 -29.37
C ALA A 551 -7.66 -25.39 -28.52
N LYS A 552 -8.26 -26.54 -28.85
CA LYS A 552 -8.14 -27.78 -28.05
C LYS A 552 -6.69 -28.28 -27.91
N ASP A 553 -5.86 -28.01 -28.91
CA ASP A 553 -4.46 -28.35 -29.00
C ASP A 553 -3.52 -27.28 -28.41
N SER A 554 -4.07 -26.21 -27.84
CA SER A 554 -3.25 -25.16 -27.22
C SER A 554 -2.55 -25.68 -25.96
N LEU A 555 -1.27 -25.35 -25.83
CA LEU A 555 -0.43 -25.65 -24.68
C LEU A 555 -0.50 -24.49 -23.68
N ILE A 556 -0.94 -24.78 -22.45
CA ILE A 556 -0.94 -23.81 -21.35
C ILE A 556 0.24 -24.11 -20.41
N ILE A 557 1.12 -23.12 -20.25
CA ILE A 557 2.23 -23.17 -19.31
C ILE A 557 1.89 -22.24 -18.16
N TYR A 558 1.78 -22.76 -16.94
CA TYR A 558 1.56 -21.95 -15.75
C TYR A 558 2.85 -21.87 -14.92
N GLN A 559 3.38 -20.66 -14.77
CA GLN A 559 4.45 -20.35 -13.83
C GLN A 559 3.88 -19.58 -12.65
N GLY A 560 3.88 -20.16 -11.46
CA GLY A 560 3.35 -19.50 -10.28
C GLY A 560 3.71 -20.24 -8.99
N HIS A 561 3.28 -19.71 -7.84
CA HIS A 561 3.68 -20.23 -6.54
C HIS A 561 2.56 -20.94 -5.77
N HIS A 562 1.28 -20.73 -6.11
CA HIS A 562 0.12 -21.44 -5.57
C HIS A 562 -0.60 -22.20 -6.69
N GLY A 563 -1.24 -23.31 -6.35
CA GLY A 563 -2.13 -24.03 -7.26
C GLY A 563 -3.60 -23.70 -6.97
N ASP A 564 -4.13 -22.65 -7.58
CA ASP A 564 -5.55 -22.26 -7.43
C ASP A 564 -6.33 -22.36 -8.75
N VAL A 565 -6.43 -21.28 -9.53
CA VAL A 565 -7.29 -21.24 -10.73
C VAL A 565 -6.53 -21.55 -12.01
N GLY A 566 -5.37 -20.92 -12.22
CA GLY A 566 -4.55 -21.08 -13.41
C GLY A 566 -3.89 -22.46 -13.47
N ALA A 567 -3.34 -22.92 -12.35
CA ALA A 567 -2.58 -24.17 -12.29
C ALA A 567 -3.37 -25.42 -12.72
N PRO A 568 -4.63 -25.66 -12.28
CA PRO A 568 -5.38 -26.84 -12.73
C PRO A 568 -5.73 -26.85 -14.23
N THR A 569 -5.78 -25.68 -14.86
CA THR A 569 -6.06 -25.56 -16.30
C THR A 569 -4.84 -25.80 -17.18
N ALA A 570 -3.64 -25.72 -16.58
CA ALA A 570 -2.37 -25.85 -17.26
C ALA A 570 -2.09 -27.28 -17.79
N ASP A 571 -1.19 -27.35 -18.75
CA ASP A 571 -0.60 -28.60 -19.23
C ASP A 571 0.81 -28.80 -18.64
N VAL A 572 1.50 -27.70 -18.33
CA VAL A 572 2.82 -27.68 -17.69
C VAL A 572 2.79 -26.66 -16.54
N ILE A 573 3.32 -27.05 -15.38
CA ILE A 573 3.44 -26.21 -14.19
C ILE A 573 4.91 -25.99 -13.86
N LEU A 574 5.29 -24.73 -13.69
CA LEU A 574 6.61 -24.26 -13.30
C LEU A 574 6.51 -23.59 -11.91
N PRO A 575 7.08 -24.18 -10.85
CA PRO A 575 6.97 -23.63 -9.50
C PRO A 575 7.86 -22.39 -9.34
N GLY A 576 7.22 -21.22 -9.18
CA GLY A 576 7.83 -19.92 -8.92
C GLY A 576 7.93 -19.58 -7.43
N ALA A 577 8.62 -18.47 -7.14
CA ALA A 577 8.82 -17.95 -5.79
C ALA A 577 7.69 -17.00 -5.36
N ALA A 578 7.31 -17.04 -4.08
CA ALA A 578 6.41 -16.04 -3.51
C ALA A 578 7.16 -14.72 -3.23
N TYR A 579 6.43 -13.62 -2.99
CA TYR A 579 7.02 -12.29 -2.81
C TYR A 579 8.02 -12.17 -1.63
N THR A 580 7.88 -13.01 -0.58
CA THR A 580 8.81 -13.06 0.55
C THR A 580 10.07 -13.89 0.29
N GLU A 581 10.15 -14.55 -0.86
CA GLU A 581 11.19 -15.52 -1.21
C GLU A 581 12.17 -15.02 -2.27
N LYS A 582 11.93 -13.83 -2.82
CA LYS A 582 12.70 -13.21 -3.89
C LYS A 582 13.00 -11.75 -3.58
N SER A 583 14.12 -11.24 -4.08
CA SER A 583 14.36 -9.80 -4.17
C SER A 583 13.82 -9.33 -5.51
N ALA A 584 12.74 -8.59 -5.47
CA ALA A 584 11.93 -8.28 -6.64
C ALA A 584 11.38 -6.85 -6.55
N THR A 585 11.26 -6.20 -7.69
CA THR A 585 10.79 -4.82 -7.84
C THR A 585 9.28 -4.83 -8.09
N TYR A 586 8.56 -4.03 -7.31
CA TYR A 586 7.14 -3.74 -7.46
C TYR A 586 6.93 -2.22 -7.55
N VAL A 587 5.85 -1.79 -8.21
CA VAL A 587 5.50 -0.38 -8.32
C VAL A 587 4.09 -0.20 -7.79
N ASN A 588 3.93 0.69 -6.81
CA ASN A 588 2.63 0.96 -6.23
C ASN A 588 1.79 1.90 -7.11
N THR A 589 0.55 2.16 -6.70
CA THR A 589 -0.42 2.96 -7.44
C THR A 589 0.00 4.41 -7.67
N GLU A 590 0.86 4.99 -6.82
CA GLU A 590 1.41 6.36 -7.00
C GLU A 590 2.66 6.39 -7.89
N GLY A 591 3.12 5.22 -8.37
CA GLY A 591 4.24 5.11 -9.29
C GLY A 591 5.61 5.02 -8.60
N ARG A 592 5.65 4.83 -7.28
CA ARG A 592 6.86 4.61 -6.48
C ARG A 592 7.37 3.19 -6.69
N ALA A 593 8.62 3.06 -7.10
CA ALA A 593 9.28 1.77 -7.17
C ALA A 593 9.77 1.34 -5.77
N GLN A 594 9.48 0.11 -5.39
CA GLN A 594 9.90 -0.49 -4.13
C GLN A 594 10.44 -1.90 -4.38
N GLN A 595 11.29 -2.40 -3.47
CA GLN A 595 11.90 -3.71 -3.59
C GLN A 595 11.61 -4.60 -2.40
N THR A 596 11.17 -5.83 -2.67
CA THR A 596 11.13 -6.89 -1.67
C THR A 596 12.55 -7.38 -1.37
N LYS A 597 12.71 -8.01 -0.20
CA LYS A 597 13.94 -8.71 0.18
C LYS A 597 13.62 -10.15 0.53
N VAL A 598 14.60 -11.03 0.28
CA VAL A 598 14.50 -12.46 0.58
C VAL A 598 14.43 -12.65 2.10
N ALA A 599 13.28 -13.12 2.60
CA ALA A 599 13.04 -13.42 4.01
C ALA A 599 13.15 -14.92 4.31
N VAL A 600 12.66 -15.76 3.39
CA VAL A 600 12.76 -17.22 3.40
C VAL A 600 13.12 -17.70 2.00
N THR A 601 13.57 -18.95 1.84
CA THR A 601 13.87 -19.51 0.51
C THR A 601 12.63 -20.20 -0.07
N PRO A 602 12.46 -20.23 -1.41
CA PRO A 602 11.36 -20.97 -2.03
C PRO A 602 11.30 -22.44 -1.60
N PRO A 603 10.10 -23.01 -1.38
CA PRO A 603 9.96 -24.39 -0.93
C PRO A 603 10.23 -25.40 -2.04
N GLY A 604 10.86 -26.52 -1.68
CA GLY A 604 11.13 -27.63 -2.59
C GLY A 604 12.02 -27.23 -3.77
N MET A 605 11.54 -27.44 -4.99
CA MET A 605 12.22 -27.15 -6.24
C MET A 605 11.81 -25.80 -6.86
N ALA A 606 11.02 -24.97 -6.17
CA ALA A 606 10.65 -23.65 -6.66
C ALA A 606 11.88 -22.76 -6.89
N ARG A 607 11.79 -21.82 -7.85
CA ARG A 607 12.88 -20.91 -8.23
C ARG A 607 12.37 -19.49 -8.40
N GLU A 608 13.29 -18.51 -8.37
CA GLU A 608 12.97 -17.12 -8.71
C GLU A 608 12.40 -17.03 -10.14
N ASP A 609 11.41 -16.15 -10.31
CA ASP A 609 10.57 -16.17 -11.52
C ASP A 609 11.32 -15.81 -12.80
N TRP A 610 12.14 -14.76 -12.76
CA TRP A 610 12.96 -14.35 -13.90
C TRP A 610 13.98 -15.43 -14.31
N ARG A 611 14.52 -16.20 -13.35
CA ARG A 611 15.48 -17.28 -13.62
C ARG A 611 14.86 -18.42 -14.41
N ILE A 612 13.62 -18.77 -14.11
CA ILE A 612 12.86 -19.78 -14.86
C ILE A 612 12.74 -19.34 -16.32
N ILE A 613 12.32 -18.09 -16.54
CA ILE A 613 12.14 -17.52 -17.88
C ILE A 613 13.49 -17.44 -18.63
N ARG A 614 14.55 -17.00 -17.96
CA ARG A 614 15.91 -16.95 -18.50
C ARG A 614 16.42 -18.33 -18.88
N ALA A 615 16.16 -19.37 -18.09
CA ALA A 615 16.53 -20.75 -18.41
C ALA A 615 15.74 -21.29 -19.62
N ILE A 616 14.44 -20.99 -19.71
CA ILE A 616 13.62 -21.33 -20.88
C ILE A 616 14.20 -20.68 -22.14
N SER A 617 14.60 -19.40 -22.07
CA SER A 617 15.14 -18.67 -23.22
C SER A 617 16.40 -19.32 -23.80
N GLU A 618 17.27 -19.85 -22.93
CA GLU A 618 18.52 -20.49 -23.31
C GLU A 618 18.27 -21.78 -24.07
N LEU A 619 17.40 -22.64 -23.53
CA LEU A 619 17.03 -23.91 -24.16
C LEU A 619 16.21 -23.71 -25.42
N ALA A 620 15.43 -22.62 -25.50
CA ALA A 620 14.69 -22.24 -26.70
C ALA A 620 15.61 -21.70 -27.82
N GLY A 621 16.90 -21.45 -27.55
CA GLY A 621 17.86 -20.93 -28.53
C GLY A 621 17.75 -19.41 -28.74
N VAL A 622 17.08 -18.70 -27.83
CA VAL A 622 16.87 -17.25 -27.85
C VAL A 622 17.35 -16.63 -26.53
N THR A 623 18.55 -17.02 -26.10
CA THR A 623 19.14 -16.65 -24.81
C THR A 623 19.06 -15.15 -24.55
N LEU A 624 18.48 -14.79 -23.41
CA LEU A 624 18.38 -13.40 -22.96
C LEU A 624 19.76 -12.89 -22.49
N PRO A 625 20.07 -11.60 -22.67
CA PRO A 625 21.43 -11.06 -22.55
C PRO A 625 21.85 -10.75 -21.10
N TYR A 626 21.29 -11.46 -20.11
CA TYR A 626 21.58 -11.25 -18.69
C TYR A 626 21.59 -12.58 -17.93
N ASP A 627 22.48 -12.69 -16.95
CA ASP A 627 22.71 -13.88 -16.12
C ASP A 627 22.52 -13.60 -14.62
N SER A 628 22.52 -12.33 -14.22
CA SER A 628 22.36 -11.89 -12.83
C SER A 628 21.14 -10.99 -12.64
N LEU A 629 20.67 -10.88 -11.38
CA LEU A 629 19.55 -10.00 -11.05
C LEU A 629 19.87 -8.52 -11.33
N ASP A 630 21.11 -8.11 -11.12
CA ASP A 630 21.55 -6.73 -11.37
C ASP A 630 21.54 -6.43 -12.88
N GLU A 631 21.96 -7.37 -13.73
CA GLU A 631 21.86 -7.23 -15.19
C GLU A 631 20.40 -7.18 -15.69
N VAL A 632 19.49 -7.92 -15.04
CA VAL A 632 18.05 -7.80 -15.32
C VAL A 632 17.55 -6.39 -14.94
N ARG A 633 18.06 -5.81 -13.87
CA ARG A 633 17.71 -4.45 -13.44
C ARG A 633 18.33 -3.39 -14.34
N ASP A 634 19.53 -3.60 -14.88
CA ASP A 634 20.07 -2.77 -15.94
C ASP A 634 19.16 -2.79 -17.17
N ARG A 635 18.66 -3.99 -17.52
CA ARG A 635 17.66 -4.13 -18.60
C ARG A 635 16.33 -3.45 -18.25
N LEU A 636 15.86 -3.50 -17.01
CA LEU A 636 14.70 -2.72 -16.56
C LEU A 636 14.94 -1.23 -16.76
N ALA A 637 16.14 -0.73 -16.42
CA ALA A 637 16.48 0.68 -16.56
C ALA A 637 16.47 1.16 -18.02
N GLU A 638 16.89 0.31 -18.96
CA GLU A 638 16.81 0.60 -20.39
C GLU A 638 15.36 0.71 -20.90
N VAL A 639 14.45 -0.10 -20.37
CA VAL A 639 13.05 -0.12 -20.79
C VAL A 639 12.26 0.99 -20.10
N SER A 640 12.40 1.10 -18.77
CA SER A 640 11.69 2.05 -17.93
C SER A 640 12.55 2.43 -16.71
N PRO A 641 13.30 3.56 -16.77
CA PRO A 641 14.32 3.90 -15.77
C PRO A 641 13.77 4.23 -14.38
N ASN A 642 12.46 4.49 -14.26
CA ASN A 642 11.79 4.68 -12.97
C ASN A 642 11.82 3.41 -12.09
N LEU A 643 11.84 2.21 -12.69
CA LEU A 643 11.73 0.94 -11.96
C LEU A 643 12.93 0.66 -11.04
N ILE A 644 14.06 1.31 -11.28
CA ILE A 644 15.28 1.14 -10.48
C ILE A 644 15.54 2.29 -9.50
N ARG A 645 14.70 3.34 -9.53
CA ARG A 645 14.79 4.50 -8.63
C ARG A 645 13.87 4.26 -7.44
N TYR A 646 14.37 3.44 -6.52
CA TYR A 646 13.61 3.01 -5.36
C TYR A 646 13.32 4.17 -4.41
N ASP A 647 12.12 4.18 -3.86
CA ASP A 647 11.63 5.17 -2.91
C ASP A 647 11.49 6.61 -3.47
N ASP A 648 11.58 6.75 -4.79
CA ASP A 648 11.30 8.00 -5.50
C ASP A 648 9.95 7.91 -6.22
N ILE A 649 9.17 8.99 -6.16
CA ILE A 649 7.99 9.18 -7.02
C ILE A 649 8.42 10.02 -8.22
N GLU A 650 8.64 9.36 -9.35
CA GLU A 650 8.97 10.04 -10.61
C GLU A 650 7.75 10.82 -11.13
N GLU A 651 7.90 12.14 -11.28
CA GLU A 651 6.79 13.02 -11.66
C GLU A 651 6.26 12.68 -13.06
N ALA A 652 5.00 12.22 -13.12
CA ALA A 652 4.31 12.00 -14.38
C ALA A 652 3.63 13.30 -14.85
N ASN A 653 4.21 13.92 -15.87
CA ASN A 653 3.70 15.14 -16.52
C ASN A 653 2.86 14.82 -17.77
N TYR A 654 2.49 15.86 -18.53
CA TYR A 654 1.79 15.78 -19.83
C TYR A 654 0.29 15.47 -19.82
N PHE A 655 -0.42 15.86 -18.76
CA PHE A 655 -1.89 15.76 -18.70
C PHE A 655 -2.62 16.48 -19.84
N LYS A 656 -2.10 17.62 -20.32
CA LYS A 656 -2.69 18.36 -21.45
C LYS A 656 -2.61 17.51 -22.74
N GLN A 657 -1.45 16.93 -23.01
CA GLN A 657 -1.21 16.09 -24.19
C GLN A 657 -2.02 14.79 -24.14
N ALA A 658 -2.11 14.16 -22.97
CA ALA A 658 -2.95 12.97 -22.77
C ALA A 658 -4.41 13.22 -23.18
N ASN A 659 -4.94 14.37 -22.79
CA ASN A 659 -6.30 14.76 -23.09
C ASN A 659 -6.51 15.19 -24.56
N GLU A 660 -5.51 15.82 -25.19
CA GLU A 660 -5.56 16.08 -26.63
C GLU A 660 -5.63 14.76 -27.43
N LEU A 661 -4.84 13.77 -27.04
CA LEU A 661 -4.86 12.43 -27.63
C LEU A 661 -6.21 11.71 -27.42
N SER A 662 -6.83 11.86 -26.25
CA SER A 662 -8.14 11.25 -25.97
C SER A 662 -9.26 11.85 -26.84
N LYS A 663 -9.26 13.16 -27.09
CA LYS A 663 -10.26 13.82 -27.95
C LYS A 663 -10.20 13.33 -29.39
N VAL A 664 -9.00 13.14 -29.95
CA VAL A 664 -8.81 12.64 -31.33
C VAL A 664 -9.39 11.24 -31.52
N SER A 665 -9.36 10.39 -30.49
CA SER A 665 -9.90 9.03 -30.54
C SER A 665 -11.43 8.91 -30.46
N SER A 666 -12.13 10.01 -30.14
CA SER A 666 -13.60 10.04 -29.95
C SER A 666 -14.41 10.37 -31.22
N CYS A 667 -13.76 10.56 -32.37
CA CYS A 667 -14.43 10.90 -33.63
C CYS A 667 -14.96 9.63 -34.35
N PRO A 668 -16.25 9.55 -34.74
CA PRO A 668 -16.79 8.39 -35.46
C PRO A 668 -16.22 8.27 -36.89
N PRO A 669 -16.17 7.05 -37.49
CA PRO A 669 -15.55 6.77 -38.79
C PRO A 669 -16.38 7.21 -40.00
N ASN A 670 -17.01 8.40 -39.96
CA ASN A 670 -17.72 8.96 -41.11
C ASN A 670 -17.64 10.49 -41.08
N CYS A 671 -16.55 11.04 -41.63
CA CYS A 671 -16.48 12.42 -42.14
C CYS A 671 -15.42 12.47 -43.26
N ASP A 672 -15.93 12.42 -44.49
CA ASP A 672 -15.40 12.82 -45.79
C ASP A 672 -13.91 12.72 -46.16
N SER A 673 -13.72 12.07 -47.31
CA SER A 673 -12.52 11.98 -48.13
C SER A 673 -12.02 13.34 -48.63
N SER A 674 -10.85 13.78 -48.13
CA SER A 674 -9.87 14.52 -48.95
C SER A 674 -8.47 14.43 -48.32
N PRO A 675 -7.39 14.27 -49.11
CA PRO A 675 -6.04 14.09 -48.57
C PRO A 675 -5.37 15.45 -48.31
N SER A 676 -5.01 15.74 -47.06
CA SER A 676 -4.07 16.83 -46.72
C SER A 676 -3.29 16.51 -45.41
N PRO A 677 -2.15 17.16 -45.12
CA PRO A 677 -0.83 16.51 -45.09
C PRO A 677 -0.44 15.98 -43.69
N ILE A 678 -0.96 14.82 -43.31
CA ILE A 678 -0.78 14.22 -41.97
C ILE A 678 0.59 13.50 -41.78
N LYS A 679 1.44 13.39 -42.82
CA LYS A 679 2.77 12.75 -42.68
C LYS A 679 3.87 13.64 -42.09
N LYS A 680 3.71 14.97 -41.99
CA LYS A 680 4.77 15.85 -41.48
C LYS A 680 4.84 15.96 -39.95
N ASN A 681 3.70 15.94 -39.25
CA ASN A 681 3.67 16.18 -37.80
C ASN A 681 4.17 15.01 -36.95
N ARG A 682 4.05 13.75 -37.41
CA ARG A 682 4.67 12.60 -36.72
C ARG A 682 6.20 12.67 -36.71
N SER A 683 6.82 13.27 -37.74
CA SER A 683 8.28 13.43 -37.79
C SER A 683 8.80 14.61 -36.96
N MET A 684 8.02 15.69 -36.84
CA MET A 684 8.42 16.87 -36.05
C MET A 684 8.41 16.60 -34.55
N LEU A 685 7.42 15.85 -34.05
CA LEU A 685 7.38 15.43 -32.64
C LEU A 685 8.56 14.51 -32.29
N PHE A 686 8.94 13.60 -33.19
CA PHE A 686 10.13 12.75 -33.01
C PHE A 686 11.44 13.56 -32.94
N HIS A 687 11.57 14.67 -33.68
CA HIS A 687 12.75 15.53 -33.59
C HIS A 687 12.82 16.37 -32.30
N GLN A 688 11.69 16.69 -31.69
CA GLN A 688 11.66 17.36 -30.38
C GLN A 688 11.99 16.40 -29.22
N PHE A 689 11.70 15.10 -29.37
CA PHE A 689 12.08 14.07 -28.39
C PHE A 689 13.60 13.84 -28.30
N VAL A 690 14.35 14.01 -29.40
CA VAL A 690 15.81 13.80 -29.42
C VAL A 690 16.59 14.99 -28.84
N LEU A 691 16.02 16.20 -28.86
CA LEU A 691 16.73 17.42 -28.43
C LEU A 691 16.63 17.72 -26.93
N VAL A 692 15.77 17.04 -26.18
CA VAL A 692 15.64 17.22 -24.72
C VAL A 692 16.51 16.23 -23.92
N TYR A 693 17.12 15.23 -24.58
CA TYR A 693 18.06 14.27 -23.96
C TYR A 693 19.54 14.57 -24.27
N ILE A 694 19.83 15.76 -24.82
CA ILE A 694 21.19 16.29 -24.90
C ILE A 694 21.17 17.71 -24.33
N ILE A 695 21.16 17.82 -23.00
CA ILE A 695 21.84 18.81 -22.14
C ILE A 695 21.72 18.34 -20.69
#